data_AF-A0A961KWF1-F1
#
_entry.id   AF-A0A961KWF1-F1
#
_cell.length_a   1.000
_cell.length_b   1.000
_cell.length_c   1.000
_cell.angle_alpha   90.00
_cell.angle_beta   90.00
_cell.angle_gamma   90.00
#
_symmetry.space_group_name_H-M   'P 1'
#
loop_
_entity.id
_entity.type
_entity.pdbx_description
1 polymer ?
#
loop_
_entity_poly.entity_id
_entity_poly.type
_entity_poly.pdbx_seq_one_letter_code
_entity_poly.pdbx_strand_id
1 'polypeptide(L)'
;NRLVAGGHLPASLIARSREWLRPLVGVAPRGGHYLHFLAFEIGRGPDGTWWVLGDRTQAPSGAGFALENRVATARVYADLFAEEHVHRLAGFFRGFRDALQGLSADPHDEIGILTPGPLNDTYFEHAYIARYLGFTLLEGEDLGVEAGRVMMRTVEGSRPVSVLWRRLDAAFADPLELDEASRIGTPGLVGALRQGSVTLVNALGSGVLETRALLAFMPRIAQQLLGESLALPNIATWWCGQQAERAHVIANRERMMIGPALSTQLPFEADATTMLGGQIRDPALPALDAWLEAEGADLVGQEAVTLSTTPAFVDGRLVPRPMSLRVFLARTPRGWQVMPGGFARIGRSAEPAAIAMQRGGEAADVWVVSETPVEPVSMLPGPAASFARIKPGALPSRAGDNLFWLGRYVERAEGVMRFTRAWHARLAETADPGSPLLEHFRAHLAGIGIDIAEAPPGALTDALRSAVISASHVRDRFSTDGWTVLNDLAAEAADLGRGIAPGDETARAMGALLRRITGFSGLVHENMYRFTGWRFLSIGRALERSISVAGALAVLADPEAPEGALDLAVEIGDSVMSHRRRYAVTTTRETVVDLLALDAMNPRAILYQLSELRDHAAFLPGADPLGPLTELTRAVLQLHTGLAIQTPDRLDDMSLRALQAEVEGLSDLLSETYFR
;
A
#
# COMPACT_ATOMS: atom_id res chain seq x y z
N ASN A 1 -37.21 -7.11 7.78
CA ASN A 1 -37.35 -6.76 9.22
C ASN A 1 -38.07 -7.82 10.06
N ARG A 2 -37.86 -9.13 9.83
CA ARG A 2 -38.62 -10.18 10.55
C ARG A 2 -38.32 -10.22 12.06
N LEU A 3 -37.05 -10.14 12.43
CA LEU A 3 -36.62 -10.16 13.85
C LEU A 3 -37.16 -8.97 14.65
N VAL A 4 -37.15 -7.78 14.04
CA VAL A 4 -37.69 -6.56 14.67
C VAL A 4 -39.21 -6.62 14.77
N ALA A 5 -39.90 -7.02 13.69
CA ALA A 5 -41.36 -7.15 13.69
C ALA A 5 -41.86 -8.22 14.67
N GLY A 6 -41.08 -9.30 14.87
CA GLY A 6 -41.37 -10.35 15.85
C GLY A 6 -40.95 -10.01 17.28
N GLY A 7 -40.44 -8.79 17.54
CA GLY A 7 -40.03 -8.35 18.88
C GLY A 7 -38.79 -9.06 19.43
N HIS A 8 -37.99 -9.72 18.59
CA HIS A 8 -36.75 -10.39 19.00
C HIS A 8 -35.55 -9.46 19.03
N LEU A 9 -35.66 -8.30 18.38
CA LEU A 9 -34.60 -7.29 18.32
C LEU A 9 -35.20 -5.89 18.39
N PRO A 10 -34.71 -5.00 19.27
CA PRO A 10 -35.20 -3.63 19.36
C PRO A 10 -34.94 -2.86 18.06
N ALA A 11 -35.97 -2.20 17.52
CA ALA A 11 -35.85 -1.40 16.30
C ALA A 11 -34.84 -0.25 16.46
N SER A 12 -34.79 0.36 17.66
CA SER A 12 -33.91 1.48 17.98
C SER A 12 -32.42 1.11 17.90
N LEU A 13 -32.05 -0.12 18.26
CA LEU A 13 -30.67 -0.59 18.21
C LEU A 13 -30.13 -0.60 16.77
N ILE A 14 -30.98 -0.98 15.82
CA ILE A 14 -30.63 -0.99 14.39
C ILE A 14 -30.72 0.41 13.79
N ALA A 15 -31.85 1.11 14.00
CA ALA A 15 -32.10 2.40 13.35
C ALA A 15 -31.15 3.52 13.78
N ARG A 16 -30.51 3.40 14.95
CA ARG A 16 -29.52 4.34 15.48
C ARG A 16 -28.08 3.99 15.11
N SER A 17 -27.83 2.76 14.65
CA SER A 17 -26.48 2.35 14.25
C SER A 17 -26.03 3.15 13.03
N ARG A 18 -24.80 3.68 13.06
CA ARG A 18 -24.19 4.37 11.92
C ARG A 18 -23.93 3.40 10.76
N GLU A 19 -23.80 2.11 11.06
CA GLU A 19 -23.64 1.05 10.07
C GLU A 19 -24.95 0.68 9.37
N TRP A 20 -26.10 1.17 9.85
CA TRP A 20 -27.39 0.99 9.18
C TRP A 20 -27.55 2.01 8.04
N LEU A 21 -27.01 1.63 6.87
CA LEU A 21 -27.03 2.48 5.68
C LEU A 21 -28.42 2.53 5.04
N ARG A 22 -29.18 3.59 5.34
CA ARG A 22 -30.53 3.82 4.79
C ARG A 22 -30.60 3.73 3.25
N PRO A 23 -29.63 4.26 2.46
CA PRO A 23 -29.67 4.16 1.00
C PRO A 23 -29.64 2.73 0.43
N LEU A 24 -29.33 1.74 1.27
CA LEU A 24 -29.20 0.32 0.88
C LEU A 24 -30.33 -0.56 1.39
N VAL A 25 -31.30 -0.01 2.13
CA VAL A 25 -32.44 -0.77 2.62
C VAL A 25 -33.27 -1.29 1.45
N GLY A 26 -33.45 -2.61 1.38
CA GLY A 26 -34.20 -3.28 0.30
C GLY A 26 -33.38 -3.62 -0.94
N VAL A 27 -32.10 -3.24 -0.99
CA VAL A 27 -31.21 -3.58 -2.10
C VAL A 27 -30.76 -5.03 -1.97
N ALA A 28 -31.02 -5.83 -3.01
CA ALA A 28 -30.59 -7.22 -3.09
C ALA A 28 -29.20 -7.30 -3.76
N PRO A 29 -28.20 -7.96 -3.16
CA PRO A 29 -26.89 -8.14 -3.79
C PRO A 29 -27.00 -8.99 -5.06
N ARG A 30 -26.39 -8.57 -6.16
CA ARG A 30 -26.33 -9.37 -7.40
C ARG A 30 -25.77 -10.78 -7.13
N GLY A 31 -24.73 -10.87 -6.31
CA GLY A 31 -24.11 -12.15 -5.90
C GLY A 31 -24.98 -13.04 -5.01
N GLY A 32 -26.23 -12.68 -4.73
CA GLY A 32 -27.19 -13.46 -3.95
C GLY A 32 -26.94 -13.48 -2.43
N HIS A 33 -25.81 -12.94 -1.97
CA HIS A 33 -25.40 -12.95 -0.58
C HIS A 33 -24.86 -11.57 -0.15
N TYR A 34 -25.10 -11.20 1.11
CA TYR A 34 -24.52 -9.98 1.70
C TYR A 34 -23.13 -10.21 2.28
N LEU A 35 -22.87 -11.44 2.74
CA LEU A 35 -21.66 -11.83 3.46
C LEU A 35 -20.91 -12.93 2.70
N HIS A 36 -19.65 -12.67 2.40
CA HIS A 36 -18.76 -13.56 1.66
C HIS A 36 -17.47 -13.87 2.41
N PHE A 37 -16.98 -12.95 3.25
CA PHE A 37 -15.75 -13.13 4.00
C PHE A 37 -15.92 -12.59 5.42
N LEU A 38 -15.80 -13.46 6.43
CA LEU A 38 -16.07 -13.14 7.82
C LEU A 38 -14.86 -13.46 8.68
N ALA A 39 -14.76 -12.78 9.82
CA ALA A 39 -13.87 -13.21 10.88
C ALA A 39 -14.59 -13.18 12.23
N PHE A 40 -14.16 -14.04 13.14
CA PHE A 40 -14.62 -14.07 14.52
C PHE A 40 -13.42 -13.99 15.45
N GLU A 41 -13.54 -13.14 16.45
CA GLU A 41 -12.57 -13.06 17.54
C GLU A 41 -13.00 -14.02 18.62
N ILE A 42 -12.16 -15.02 18.88
CA ILE A 42 -12.42 -16.04 19.88
C ILE A 42 -11.37 -16.01 20.98
N GLY A 43 -11.85 -16.26 22.18
CA GLY A 43 -11.04 -16.37 23.38
C GLY A 43 -11.27 -17.71 24.04
N ARG A 44 -10.24 -18.27 24.65
CA ARG A 44 -10.36 -19.45 25.50
C ARG A 44 -10.33 -19.00 26.96
N GLY A 45 -11.29 -19.44 27.76
CA GLY A 45 -11.33 -19.21 29.20
C GLY A 45 -10.31 -20.08 29.95
N PRO A 46 -10.03 -19.78 31.23
CA PRO A 46 -9.15 -20.59 32.08
C PRO A 46 -9.67 -22.02 32.32
N ASP A 47 -10.99 -22.21 32.19
CA ASP A 47 -11.69 -23.49 32.25
C ASP A 47 -11.56 -24.33 30.96
N GLY A 48 -10.94 -23.75 29.93
CA GLY A 48 -10.73 -24.37 28.64
C GLY A 48 -11.86 -24.14 27.63
N THR A 49 -12.97 -23.50 28.03
CA THR A 49 -14.13 -23.22 27.18
C THR A 49 -13.81 -22.09 26.19
N TRP A 50 -14.32 -22.19 24.96
CA TRP A 50 -14.13 -21.17 23.93
C TRP A 50 -15.36 -20.28 23.80
N TRP A 51 -15.12 -19.00 23.55
CA TRP A 51 -16.15 -17.96 23.46
C TRP A 51 -15.92 -17.06 22.26
N VAL A 52 -16.99 -16.64 21.59
CA VAL A 52 -16.95 -15.53 20.63
C VAL A 52 -16.94 -14.21 21.40
N LEU A 53 -15.86 -13.45 21.24
CA LEU A 53 -15.65 -12.13 21.83
C LEU A 53 -16.23 -11.02 20.95
N GLY A 54 -16.29 -11.23 19.64
CA GLY A 54 -16.91 -10.32 18.69
C GLY A 54 -16.85 -10.80 17.24
N ASP A 55 -17.77 -10.28 16.45
CA ASP A 55 -17.94 -10.62 15.03
C ASP A 55 -17.30 -9.54 14.16
N ARG A 56 -16.71 -9.93 13.02
CA ARG A 56 -16.14 -9.02 12.02
C ARG A 56 -16.71 -9.33 10.65
N THR A 57 -17.61 -8.46 10.19
CA THR A 57 -18.46 -8.63 9.00
C THR A 57 -18.35 -7.46 8.01
N GLN A 58 -17.78 -6.32 8.42
CA GLN A 58 -17.59 -5.11 7.60
C GLN A 58 -16.49 -5.32 6.54
N ALA A 59 -15.23 -5.23 6.98
CA ALA A 59 -14.03 -5.37 6.17
C ALA A 59 -12.90 -6.02 7.01
N PRO A 60 -13.04 -7.30 7.41
CA PRO A 60 -12.14 -7.92 8.39
C PRO A 60 -10.68 -8.04 7.88
N SER A 61 -9.75 -7.51 8.68
CA SER A 61 -8.29 -7.66 8.49
C SER A 61 -7.69 -8.85 9.27
N GLY A 62 -6.42 -9.16 9.02
CA GLY A 62 -5.64 -10.21 9.67
C GLY A 62 -5.38 -11.45 8.82
N ALA A 63 -6.12 -11.65 7.72
CA ALA A 63 -6.01 -12.88 6.91
C ALA A 63 -4.67 -12.92 6.14
N GLY A 64 -4.19 -11.77 5.68
CA GLY A 64 -2.91 -11.69 4.97
C GLY A 64 -1.73 -11.79 5.92
N PHE A 65 -1.87 -11.28 7.15
CA PHE A 65 -0.89 -11.51 8.22
C PHE A 65 -0.84 -13.00 8.62
N ALA A 66 -1.98 -13.67 8.74
CA ALA A 66 -2.01 -15.12 8.98
C ALA A 66 -1.26 -15.90 7.88
N LEU A 67 -1.43 -15.51 6.62
CA LEU A 67 -0.72 -16.11 5.50
C LEU A 67 0.78 -15.81 5.51
N GLU A 68 1.17 -14.57 5.77
CA GLU A 68 2.57 -14.15 5.81
C GLU A 68 3.32 -14.81 6.97
N ASN A 69 2.75 -14.80 8.18
CA ASN A 69 3.24 -15.54 9.33
C ASN A 69 3.47 -17.01 8.99
N ARG A 70 2.50 -17.64 8.31
CA ARG A 70 2.62 -19.05 7.91
C ARG A 70 3.77 -19.30 6.93
N VAL A 71 3.98 -18.40 5.98
CA VAL A 71 5.08 -18.52 5.01
C VAL A 71 6.42 -18.33 5.71
N ALA A 72 6.51 -17.39 6.66
CA ALA A 72 7.72 -17.14 7.43
C ALA A 72 8.06 -18.32 8.36
N THR A 73 7.11 -18.79 9.16
CA THR A 73 7.31 -19.89 10.11
C THR A 73 7.64 -21.21 9.42
N ALA A 74 6.97 -21.53 8.31
CA ALA A 74 7.27 -22.74 7.53
C ALA A 74 8.68 -22.73 6.90
N ARG A 75 9.27 -21.55 6.69
CA ARG A 75 10.67 -21.42 6.23
C ARG A 75 11.67 -21.51 7.37
N VAL A 76 11.37 -20.86 8.50
CA VAL A 76 12.27 -20.83 9.67
C VAL A 76 12.29 -22.19 10.39
N TYR A 77 11.15 -22.85 10.51
CA TYR A 77 10.96 -24.11 11.23
C TYR A 77 10.58 -25.25 10.28
N ALA A 78 11.29 -25.39 9.16
CA ALA A 78 10.88 -26.29 8.07
C ALA A 78 10.73 -27.76 8.51
N ASP A 79 11.65 -28.26 9.34
CA ASP A 79 11.65 -29.64 9.84
C ASP A 79 10.45 -29.89 10.75
N LEU A 80 10.27 -29.04 11.77
CA LEU A 80 9.13 -29.12 12.70
C LEU A 80 7.79 -28.98 11.97
N PHE A 81 7.71 -28.08 10.99
CA PHE A 81 6.50 -27.88 10.20
C PHE A 81 6.12 -29.13 9.39
N ALA A 82 7.11 -29.88 8.91
CA ALA A 82 6.90 -31.11 8.17
C ALA A 82 6.47 -32.27 9.09
N GLU A 83 7.05 -32.37 10.29
CA GLU A 83 6.75 -33.41 11.29
C GLU A 83 5.34 -33.26 11.90
N GLU A 84 4.90 -32.03 12.17
CA GLU A 84 3.63 -31.74 12.85
C GLU A 84 2.40 -31.78 11.92
N HIS A 85 2.58 -32.20 10.64
CA HIS A 85 1.51 -32.29 9.63
C HIS A 85 0.57 -31.06 9.60
N VAL A 86 1.15 -29.86 9.61
CA VAL A 86 0.37 -28.61 9.70
C VAL A 86 -0.48 -28.40 8.43
N HIS A 87 -1.77 -28.12 8.61
CA HIS A 87 -2.67 -27.85 7.49
C HIS A 87 -2.27 -26.59 6.71
N ARG A 88 -2.23 -26.68 5.37
CA ARG A 88 -1.88 -25.55 4.49
C ARG A 88 -3.05 -24.57 4.32
N LEU A 89 -2.74 -23.27 4.35
CA LEU A 89 -3.74 -22.21 4.13
C LEU A 89 -4.14 -22.03 2.66
N ALA A 90 -3.35 -22.54 1.71
CA ALA A 90 -3.59 -22.34 0.28
C ALA A 90 -4.96 -22.85 -0.19
N GLY A 91 -5.50 -23.91 0.41
CA GLY A 91 -6.82 -24.43 0.06
C GLY A 91 -7.96 -23.44 0.35
N PHE A 92 -7.86 -22.71 1.46
CA PHE A 92 -8.83 -21.68 1.84
C PHE A 92 -8.80 -20.51 0.85
N PHE A 93 -7.62 -19.98 0.56
CA PHE A 93 -7.47 -18.84 -0.36
C PHE A 93 -7.81 -19.19 -1.80
N ARG A 94 -7.51 -20.42 -2.26
CA ARG A 94 -7.97 -20.90 -3.57
C ARG A 94 -9.49 -20.95 -3.64
N GLY A 95 -10.13 -21.58 -2.65
CA GLY A 95 -11.60 -21.66 -2.59
C GLY A 95 -12.26 -20.28 -2.58
N PHE A 96 -11.66 -19.32 -1.87
CA PHE A 96 -12.15 -17.95 -1.86
C PHE A 96 -11.91 -17.20 -3.19
N ARG A 97 -10.73 -17.33 -3.80
CA ARG A 97 -10.43 -16.75 -5.12
C ARG A 97 -11.42 -17.26 -6.17
N ASP A 98 -11.62 -18.57 -6.23
CA ASP A 98 -12.51 -19.21 -7.19
C ASP A 98 -13.97 -18.78 -6.94
N ALA A 99 -14.36 -18.56 -5.69
CA ALA A 99 -15.68 -18.01 -5.34
C ALA A 99 -15.84 -16.55 -5.81
N LEU A 100 -14.82 -15.70 -5.65
CA LEU A 100 -14.85 -14.32 -6.17
C LEU A 100 -14.92 -14.29 -7.70
N GLN A 101 -14.16 -15.16 -8.38
CA GLN A 101 -14.23 -15.32 -9.84
C GLN A 101 -15.62 -15.76 -10.29
N GLY A 102 -16.26 -16.67 -9.55
CA GLY A 102 -17.63 -17.11 -9.82
C GLY A 102 -18.70 -16.02 -9.62
N LEU A 103 -18.38 -14.91 -8.95
CA LEU A 103 -19.29 -13.75 -8.85
C LEU A 103 -19.19 -12.80 -10.05
N SER A 104 -18.15 -12.91 -10.89
CA SER A 104 -18.00 -12.05 -12.06
C SER A 104 -19.16 -12.24 -13.04
N ALA A 105 -19.67 -11.13 -13.58
CA ALA A 105 -20.74 -11.16 -14.59
C ALA A 105 -20.20 -11.55 -15.98
N ASP A 106 -18.99 -11.09 -16.30
CA ASP A 106 -18.26 -11.38 -17.54
C ASP A 106 -16.85 -11.86 -17.16
N PRO A 107 -16.33 -12.96 -17.75
CA PRO A 107 -14.95 -13.37 -17.56
C PRO A 107 -13.89 -12.30 -17.91
N HIS A 108 -14.25 -11.30 -18.70
CA HIS A 108 -13.38 -10.18 -19.08
C HIS A 108 -13.51 -8.97 -18.13
N ASP A 109 -14.53 -8.92 -17.27
CA ASP A 109 -14.64 -7.88 -16.26
C ASP A 109 -13.56 -8.09 -15.17
N GLU A 110 -12.96 -6.99 -14.73
CA GLU A 110 -11.89 -7.01 -13.74
C GLU A 110 -12.44 -7.32 -12.33
N ILE A 111 -11.63 -8.02 -11.53
CA ILE A 111 -11.86 -8.30 -10.12
C ILE A 111 -10.75 -7.62 -9.33
N GLY A 112 -11.12 -6.77 -8.37
CA GLY A 112 -10.17 -5.97 -7.62
C GLY A 112 -10.32 -6.07 -6.10
N ILE A 113 -9.25 -5.70 -5.40
CA ILE A 113 -9.27 -5.41 -3.96
C ILE A 113 -9.27 -3.89 -3.79
N LEU A 114 -10.33 -3.33 -3.23
CA LEU A 114 -10.47 -1.89 -2.99
C LEU A 114 -9.87 -1.54 -1.63
N THR A 115 -8.80 -0.75 -1.63
CA THR A 115 -8.02 -0.34 -0.45
C THR A 115 -8.11 1.18 -0.21
N PRO A 116 -8.06 1.65 1.05
CA PRO A 116 -7.95 3.08 1.38
C PRO A 116 -6.58 3.71 1.06
N GLY A 117 -5.59 2.91 0.62
CA GLY A 117 -4.25 3.38 0.27
C GLY A 117 -3.19 3.22 1.36
N PRO A 118 -1.94 3.68 1.13
CA PRO A 118 -0.77 3.38 1.96
C PRO A 118 -0.79 3.95 3.39
N LEU A 119 -1.62 4.97 3.64
CA LEU A 119 -1.74 5.60 4.97
C LEU A 119 -2.57 4.75 5.96
N ASN A 120 -3.06 3.59 5.53
CA ASN A 120 -3.80 2.65 6.38
C ASN A 120 -2.87 1.60 6.99
N ASP A 121 -3.01 1.36 8.30
CA ASP A 121 -2.17 0.42 9.06
C ASP A 121 -2.14 -1.01 8.50
N THR A 122 -3.20 -1.45 7.80
CA THR A 122 -3.29 -2.79 7.21
C THR A 122 -3.06 -2.81 5.70
N TYR A 123 -2.56 -1.72 5.10
CA TYR A 123 -2.29 -1.64 3.66
C TYR A 123 -1.34 -2.76 3.17
N PHE A 124 -0.32 -3.09 3.97
CA PHE A 124 0.59 -4.19 3.68
C PHE A 124 -0.15 -5.51 3.41
N GLU A 125 -1.15 -5.83 4.25
CA GLU A 125 -1.97 -7.02 4.11
C GLU A 125 -2.74 -7.01 2.78
N HIS A 126 -3.28 -5.85 2.39
CA HIS A 126 -4.07 -5.69 1.17
C HIS A 126 -3.21 -5.97 -0.06
N ALA A 127 -2.02 -5.36 -0.14
CA ALA A 127 -1.08 -5.58 -1.22
C ALA A 127 -0.56 -7.03 -1.27
N TYR A 128 -0.27 -7.62 -0.11
CA TYR A 128 0.21 -9.00 -0.02
C TYR A 128 -0.84 -9.99 -0.54
N ILE A 129 -2.10 -9.84 -0.10
CA ILE A 129 -3.21 -10.69 -0.54
C ILE A 129 -3.51 -10.47 -2.04
N ALA A 130 -3.53 -9.23 -2.53
CA ALA A 130 -3.77 -8.93 -3.94
C ALA A 130 -2.79 -9.71 -4.83
N ARG A 131 -1.50 -9.64 -4.50
CA ARG A 131 -0.44 -10.40 -5.17
C ARG A 131 -0.63 -11.92 -5.06
N TYR A 132 -1.00 -12.41 -3.88
CA TYR A 132 -1.18 -13.84 -3.64
C TYR A 132 -2.37 -14.45 -4.38
N LEU A 133 -3.47 -13.70 -4.49
CA LEU A 133 -4.68 -14.14 -5.20
C LEU A 133 -4.65 -13.83 -6.69
N GLY A 134 -3.78 -12.90 -7.13
CA GLY A 134 -3.69 -12.45 -8.51
C GLY A 134 -4.79 -11.46 -8.89
N PHE A 135 -5.26 -10.65 -7.94
CA PHE A 135 -6.24 -9.57 -8.19
C PHE A 135 -5.56 -8.21 -8.21
N THR A 136 -6.16 -7.26 -8.93
CA THR A 136 -5.67 -5.89 -8.99
C THR A 136 -5.95 -5.16 -7.67
N LEU A 137 -4.95 -4.52 -7.09
CA LEU A 137 -5.13 -3.62 -5.95
C LEU A 137 -5.58 -2.25 -6.46
N LEU A 138 -6.71 -1.76 -5.98
CA LEU A 138 -7.38 -0.54 -6.45
C LEU A 138 -7.63 0.42 -5.30
N GLU A 139 -7.41 1.71 -5.54
CA GLU A 139 -7.84 2.80 -4.66
C GLU A 139 -9.11 3.46 -5.24
N GLY A 140 -9.83 4.25 -4.42
CA GLY A 140 -11.10 4.86 -4.84
C GLY A 140 -10.99 5.72 -6.11
N GLU A 141 -9.85 6.37 -6.32
CA GLU A 141 -9.55 7.22 -7.49
C GLU A 141 -9.16 6.45 -8.76
N ASP A 142 -8.79 5.16 -8.62
CA ASP A 142 -8.58 4.26 -9.75
C ASP A 142 -9.91 3.92 -10.43
N LEU A 143 -11.04 4.19 -9.76
CA LEU A 143 -12.38 3.85 -10.18
C LEU A 143 -13.19 5.08 -10.57
N GLY A 144 -14.07 4.90 -11.56
CA GLY A 144 -15.12 5.83 -11.94
C GLY A 144 -16.43 5.08 -12.19
N VAL A 145 -17.54 5.80 -12.23
CA VAL A 145 -18.84 5.23 -12.62
C VAL A 145 -19.28 5.84 -13.93
N GLU A 146 -19.43 5.01 -14.96
CA GLU A 146 -19.84 5.40 -16.30
C GLU A 146 -21.08 4.59 -16.71
N ALA A 147 -22.14 5.27 -17.12
CA ALA A 147 -23.42 4.64 -17.51
C ALA A 147 -23.92 3.59 -16.49
N GLY A 148 -23.71 3.84 -15.19
CA GLY A 148 -24.14 2.94 -14.12
C GLY A 148 -23.23 1.74 -13.85
N ARG A 149 -22.09 1.60 -14.56
CA ARG A 149 -21.08 0.56 -14.32
C ARG A 149 -19.85 1.13 -13.65
N VAL A 150 -19.24 0.35 -12.75
CA VAL A 150 -17.93 0.68 -12.19
C VAL A 150 -16.86 0.37 -13.23
N MET A 151 -16.02 1.36 -13.50
CA MET A 151 -14.93 1.30 -14.46
C MET A 151 -13.61 1.59 -13.74
N MET A 152 -12.58 0.82 -14.05
CA MET A 152 -11.19 1.07 -13.67
C MET A 152 -10.53 1.91 -14.76
N ARG A 153 -9.92 3.03 -14.38
CA ARG A 153 -9.09 3.84 -15.27
C ARG A 153 -7.74 3.16 -15.47
N THR A 154 -7.39 2.92 -16.72
CA THR A 154 -6.12 2.26 -17.08
C THR A 154 -5.40 3.06 -18.13
N VAL A 155 -4.10 2.85 -18.24
CA VAL A 155 -3.26 3.44 -19.31
C VAL A 155 -3.67 2.98 -20.72
N GLU A 156 -4.51 1.94 -20.83
CA GLU A 156 -5.08 1.43 -22.08
C GLU A 156 -6.54 1.89 -22.33
N GLY A 157 -7.10 2.69 -21.42
CA GLY A 157 -8.51 3.09 -21.39
C GLY A 157 -9.33 2.42 -20.29
N SER A 158 -10.58 2.85 -20.11
CA SER A 158 -11.46 2.35 -19.04
C SER A 158 -11.82 0.87 -19.21
N ARG A 159 -11.73 0.09 -18.13
CA ARG A 159 -12.14 -1.33 -18.10
C ARG A 159 -13.24 -1.58 -17.05
N PRO A 160 -14.28 -2.36 -17.35
CA PRO A 160 -15.33 -2.65 -16.39
C PRO A 160 -14.83 -3.49 -15.20
N VAL A 161 -15.38 -3.22 -14.02
CA VAL A 161 -15.12 -3.95 -12.78
C VAL A 161 -16.43 -4.54 -12.25
N SER A 162 -16.49 -5.85 -12.07
CA SER A 162 -17.73 -6.54 -11.68
C SER A 162 -17.75 -7.00 -10.22
N VAL A 163 -16.58 -7.13 -9.59
CA VAL A 163 -16.41 -7.58 -8.20
C VAL A 163 -15.29 -6.79 -7.52
N LEU A 164 -15.59 -6.21 -6.36
CA LEU A 164 -14.61 -5.56 -5.50
C LEU A 164 -14.62 -6.17 -4.10
N TRP A 165 -13.48 -6.73 -3.69
CA TRP A 165 -13.24 -7.04 -2.29
C TRP A 165 -12.81 -5.78 -1.54
N ARG A 166 -13.74 -5.20 -0.80
CA ARG A 166 -13.56 -3.94 -0.08
C ARG A 166 -12.77 -4.13 1.21
N ARG A 167 -11.83 -3.21 1.46
CA ARG A 167 -10.95 -3.13 2.64
C ARG A 167 -11.05 -1.78 3.39
N LEU A 168 -12.08 -1.01 3.12
CA LEU A 168 -12.45 0.22 3.84
C LEU A 168 -13.84 0.08 4.45
N ASP A 169 -14.22 0.91 5.41
CA ASP A 169 -15.56 0.93 6.01
C ASP A 169 -16.64 1.41 5.05
N ALA A 170 -17.89 1.03 5.34
CA ALA A 170 -18.96 1.18 4.36
C ALA A 170 -19.32 2.66 4.12
N ALA A 171 -19.28 3.49 5.17
CA ALA A 171 -19.56 4.92 5.10
C ALA A 171 -18.64 5.66 4.11
N PHE A 172 -17.39 5.24 3.98
CA PHE A 172 -16.42 5.90 3.10
C PHE A 172 -16.50 5.45 1.65
N ALA A 173 -17.35 4.49 1.29
CA ALA A 173 -17.35 3.86 -0.03
C ALA A 173 -17.82 4.79 -1.16
N ASP A 174 -18.73 5.72 -0.88
CA ASP A 174 -19.29 6.63 -1.89
C ASP A 174 -19.55 8.01 -1.30
N PRO A 175 -18.78 9.04 -1.68
CA PRO A 175 -18.97 10.39 -1.16
C PRO A 175 -20.23 11.10 -1.65
N LEU A 176 -20.93 10.59 -2.68
CA LEU A 176 -22.17 11.22 -3.16
C LEU A 176 -23.39 10.84 -2.34
N GLU A 177 -23.41 9.64 -1.76
CA GLU A 177 -24.60 9.09 -1.08
C GLU A 177 -24.37 8.73 0.39
N LEU A 178 -23.11 8.61 0.83
CA LEU A 178 -22.77 8.19 2.20
C LEU A 178 -22.06 9.32 2.95
N ASP A 179 -20.74 9.38 2.90
CA ASP A 179 -19.93 10.41 3.59
C ASP A 179 -19.25 11.33 2.59
N GLU A 180 -19.76 12.56 2.46
CA GLU A 180 -19.24 13.61 1.58
C GLU A 180 -17.78 14.01 1.87
N ALA A 181 -17.28 13.77 3.08
CA ALA A 181 -15.90 14.03 3.44
C ALA A 181 -14.95 12.91 2.99
N SER A 182 -15.47 11.77 2.52
CA SER A 182 -14.65 10.64 2.07
C SER A 182 -13.75 11.02 0.90
N ARG A 183 -12.45 10.75 1.06
CA ARG A 183 -11.42 10.89 0.01
C ARG A 183 -10.96 9.55 -0.57
N ILE A 184 -11.47 8.45 -0.03
CA ILE A 184 -11.03 7.07 -0.35
C ILE A 184 -12.12 6.26 -1.06
N GLY A 185 -13.33 6.82 -1.19
CA GLY A 185 -14.45 6.21 -1.89
C GLY A 185 -14.49 6.54 -3.38
N THR A 186 -15.47 5.96 -4.07
CA THR A 186 -15.71 6.19 -5.50
C THR A 186 -17.09 6.83 -5.68
N PRO A 187 -17.18 8.07 -6.19
CA PRO A 187 -18.46 8.73 -6.46
C PRO A 187 -19.39 7.88 -7.33
N GLY A 188 -20.61 7.63 -6.86
CA GLY A 188 -21.65 6.89 -7.58
C GLY A 188 -21.59 5.37 -7.43
N LEU A 189 -20.67 4.84 -6.62
CA LEU A 189 -20.53 3.40 -6.35
C LEU A 189 -21.81 2.79 -5.77
N VAL A 190 -22.53 3.50 -4.89
CA VAL A 190 -23.81 3.04 -4.34
C VAL A 190 -24.88 2.96 -5.44
N GLY A 191 -24.90 3.94 -6.35
CA GLY A 191 -25.75 3.92 -7.53
C GLY A 191 -25.50 2.69 -8.41
N ALA A 192 -24.23 2.41 -8.72
CA ALA A 192 -23.81 1.23 -9.50
C ALA A 192 -24.18 -0.09 -8.80
N LEU A 193 -23.98 -0.17 -7.48
CA LEU A 193 -24.38 -1.32 -6.66
C LEU A 193 -25.90 -1.57 -6.76
N ARG A 194 -26.73 -0.53 -6.64
CA ARG A 194 -28.20 -0.66 -6.73
C ARG A 194 -28.67 -1.14 -8.10
N GLN A 195 -27.95 -0.78 -9.15
CA GLN A 195 -28.21 -1.25 -10.52
C GLN A 195 -27.69 -2.68 -10.77
N GLY A 196 -26.98 -3.26 -9.81
CA GLY A 196 -26.42 -4.61 -9.90
C GLY A 196 -25.19 -4.70 -10.80
N SER A 197 -24.56 -3.60 -11.20
CA SER A 197 -23.40 -3.65 -12.11
C SER A 197 -22.12 -4.15 -11.43
N VAL A 198 -22.03 -4.05 -10.11
CA VAL A 198 -20.88 -4.48 -9.29
C VAL A 198 -21.34 -5.26 -8.07
N THR A 199 -20.54 -6.24 -7.63
CA THR A 199 -20.69 -6.92 -6.33
C THR A 199 -19.60 -6.48 -5.37
N LEU A 200 -19.97 -5.98 -4.20
CA LEU A 200 -19.04 -5.64 -3.13
C LEU A 200 -18.94 -6.79 -2.11
N VAL A 201 -17.71 -7.17 -1.79
CA VAL A 201 -17.40 -8.21 -0.81
C VAL A 201 -16.75 -7.54 0.41
N ASN A 202 -17.36 -7.51 1.60
CA ASN A 202 -18.78 -7.76 1.88
C ASN A 202 -19.66 -6.57 1.46
N ALA A 203 -20.97 -6.81 1.40
CA ALA A 203 -21.95 -5.78 1.08
C ALA A 203 -21.83 -4.57 2.03
N LEU A 204 -22.10 -3.38 1.50
CA LEU A 204 -22.14 -2.16 2.30
C LEU A 204 -23.25 -2.24 3.35
N GLY A 205 -22.96 -1.77 4.58
CA GLY A 205 -23.86 -1.86 5.74
C GLY A 205 -23.78 -3.20 6.50
N SER A 206 -22.93 -4.13 6.07
CA SER A 206 -22.69 -5.39 6.81
C SER A 206 -22.10 -5.19 8.21
N GLY A 207 -21.45 -4.05 8.48
CA GLY A 207 -20.92 -3.69 9.80
C GLY A 207 -21.97 -3.57 10.89
N VAL A 208 -23.26 -3.46 10.53
CA VAL A 208 -24.34 -3.45 11.53
C VAL A 208 -24.33 -4.71 12.39
N LEU A 209 -23.86 -5.83 11.85
CA LEU A 209 -23.74 -7.10 12.56
C LEU A 209 -22.59 -7.14 13.57
N GLU A 210 -21.64 -6.19 13.49
CA GLU A 210 -20.56 -6.04 14.49
C GLU A 210 -21.02 -5.24 15.73
N THR A 211 -22.26 -4.75 15.74
CA THR A 211 -22.81 -3.95 16.85
C THR A 211 -22.75 -4.74 18.16
N ARG A 212 -22.00 -4.24 19.15
CA ARG A 212 -21.76 -4.91 20.44
C ARG A 212 -23.03 -5.40 21.12
N ALA A 213 -24.09 -4.60 21.14
CA ALA A 213 -25.36 -4.97 21.75
C ALA A 213 -26.06 -6.17 21.09
N LEU A 214 -25.76 -6.50 19.83
CA LEU A 214 -26.33 -7.69 19.17
C LEU A 214 -25.93 -9.00 19.86
N LEU A 215 -24.80 -9.02 20.56
CA LEU A 215 -24.36 -10.20 21.31
C LEU A 215 -25.39 -10.58 22.40
N ALA A 216 -26.08 -9.62 23.02
CA ALA A 216 -27.14 -9.90 23.99
C ALA A 216 -28.34 -10.64 23.37
N PHE A 217 -28.57 -10.45 22.06
CA PHE A 217 -29.71 -11.02 21.35
C PHE A 217 -29.34 -12.28 20.54
N MET A 218 -28.06 -12.57 20.36
CA MET A 218 -27.59 -13.65 19.49
C MET A 218 -28.14 -15.04 19.85
N PRO A 219 -28.22 -15.44 21.14
CA PRO A 219 -28.83 -16.72 21.51
C PRO A 219 -30.30 -16.82 21.06
N ARG A 220 -31.06 -15.73 21.22
CA ARG A 220 -32.46 -15.67 20.78
C ARG A 220 -32.57 -15.68 19.26
N ILE A 221 -31.70 -14.95 18.57
CA ILE A 221 -31.66 -14.88 17.10
C ILE A 221 -31.38 -16.28 16.52
N ALA A 222 -30.41 -17.01 17.07
CA ALA A 222 -30.09 -18.38 16.65
C ALA A 222 -31.30 -19.31 16.77
N GLN A 223 -31.98 -19.30 17.92
CA GLN A 223 -33.17 -20.10 18.14
C GLN A 223 -34.32 -19.76 17.16
N GLN A 224 -34.47 -18.49 16.81
CA GLN A 224 -35.55 -18.04 15.92
C GLN A 224 -35.27 -18.27 14.44
N LEU A 225 -34.01 -18.19 14.01
CA LEU A 225 -33.64 -18.36 12.60
C LEU A 225 -33.25 -19.79 12.24
N LEU A 226 -32.62 -20.52 13.18
CA LEU A 226 -32.05 -21.85 12.96
C LEU A 226 -32.75 -22.94 13.77
N GLY A 227 -33.53 -22.58 14.80
CA GLY A 227 -34.15 -23.56 15.70
C GLY A 227 -33.18 -24.20 16.69
N GLU A 228 -31.94 -23.71 16.76
CA GLU A 228 -30.84 -24.28 17.53
C GLU A 228 -30.20 -23.24 18.45
N SER A 229 -29.57 -23.72 19.52
CA SER A 229 -28.72 -22.90 20.38
C SER A 229 -27.35 -22.65 19.73
N LEU A 230 -26.63 -21.64 20.22
CA LEU A 230 -25.27 -21.36 19.73
C LEU A 230 -24.35 -22.55 20.04
N ALA A 231 -23.75 -23.13 18.99
CA ALA A 231 -22.78 -24.22 19.15
C ALA A 231 -21.48 -23.73 19.84
N LEU A 232 -21.10 -22.47 19.57
CA LEU A 232 -20.06 -21.77 20.29
C LEU A 232 -20.69 -20.56 20.99
N PRO A 233 -20.69 -20.49 22.33
CA PRO A 233 -21.30 -19.37 23.03
C PRO A 233 -20.54 -18.08 22.76
N ASN A 234 -21.24 -16.96 22.80
CA ASN A 234 -20.62 -15.64 22.84
C ASN A 234 -20.44 -15.18 24.29
N ILE A 235 -19.59 -14.18 24.48
CA ILE A 235 -19.43 -13.50 25.75
C ILE A 235 -20.78 -13.03 26.30
N ALA A 236 -21.01 -13.29 27.60
CA ALA A 236 -22.23 -12.87 28.28
C ALA A 236 -22.38 -11.35 28.19
N THR A 237 -23.49 -10.90 27.59
CA THR A 237 -23.73 -9.51 27.23
C THR A 237 -25.15 -9.12 27.60
N TRP A 238 -25.30 -7.96 28.26
CA TRP A 238 -26.56 -7.40 28.72
C TRP A 238 -26.74 -6.01 28.13
N TRP A 239 -27.83 -5.77 27.41
CA TRP A 239 -28.14 -4.44 26.90
C TRP A 239 -28.92 -3.64 27.95
N CYS A 240 -28.33 -2.52 28.40
CA CYS A 240 -28.86 -1.71 29.51
C CYS A 240 -30.11 -0.90 29.13
N GLY A 241 -30.58 -1.02 27.88
CA GLY A 241 -31.87 -0.49 27.46
C GLY A 241 -33.07 -1.25 28.04
N GLN A 242 -32.88 -2.51 28.41
CA GLN A 242 -33.88 -3.30 29.11
C GLN A 242 -33.68 -3.19 30.64
N GLN A 243 -34.78 -3.07 31.38
CA GLN A 243 -34.74 -2.73 32.80
C GLN A 243 -34.11 -3.83 33.66
N ALA A 244 -34.39 -5.10 33.38
CA ALA A 244 -33.87 -6.23 34.17
C ALA A 244 -32.36 -6.41 33.95
N GLU A 245 -31.92 -6.26 32.71
CA GLU A 245 -30.55 -6.33 32.23
C GLU A 245 -29.74 -5.18 32.83
N ARG A 246 -30.28 -3.95 32.81
CA ARG A 246 -29.66 -2.81 33.50
C ARG A 246 -29.49 -3.03 34.99
N ALA A 247 -30.53 -3.54 35.68
CA ALA A 247 -30.45 -3.85 37.10
C ALA A 247 -29.39 -4.93 37.40
N HIS A 248 -29.25 -5.94 36.52
CA HIS A 248 -28.21 -6.95 36.63
C HIS A 248 -26.80 -6.35 36.50
N VAL A 249 -26.58 -5.45 35.53
CA VAL A 249 -25.30 -4.78 35.34
C VAL A 249 -24.94 -3.91 36.54
N ILE A 250 -25.90 -3.15 37.10
CA ILE A 250 -25.68 -2.34 38.31
C ILE A 250 -25.28 -3.23 39.50
N ALA A 251 -26.00 -4.33 39.71
CA ALA A 251 -25.74 -5.24 40.83
C ALA A 251 -24.38 -5.96 40.74
N ASN A 252 -23.84 -6.14 39.52
CA ASN A 252 -22.61 -6.90 39.26
C ASN A 252 -21.46 -6.04 38.70
N ARG A 253 -21.54 -4.71 38.81
CA ARG A 253 -20.63 -3.73 38.19
C ARG A 253 -19.14 -3.99 38.37
N GLU A 254 -18.72 -4.57 39.50
CA GLU A 254 -17.31 -4.89 39.78
C GLU A 254 -16.75 -6.02 38.90
N ARG A 255 -17.62 -6.82 38.26
CA ARG A 255 -17.26 -7.94 37.38
C ARG A 255 -17.54 -7.66 35.90
N MET A 256 -18.00 -6.44 35.60
CA MET A 256 -18.46 -6.08 34.26
C MET A 256 -17.48 -5.14 33.58
N MET A 257 -17.40 -5.28 32.26
CA MET A 257 -17.03 -4.22 31.34
C MET A 257 -18.30 -3.50 30.90
N ILE A 258 -18.32 -2.17 30.95
CA ILE A 258 -19.47 -1.36 30.52
C ILE A 258 -19.00 -0.38 29.46
N GLY A 259 -19.69 -0.35 28.32
CA GLY A 259 -19.35 0.57 27.24
C GLY A 259 -20.46 0.75 26.22
N PRO A 260 -20.19 1.46 25.11
CA PRO A 260 -21.21 1.85 24.16
C PRO A 260 -21.86 0.65 23.46
N ALA A 261 -23.20 0.62 23.46
CA ALA A 261 -24.03 -0.44 22.87
C ALA A 261 -23.85 -0.55 21.34
N LEU A 262 -23.61 0.58 20.68
CA LEU A 262 -23.50 0.68 19.22
C LEU A 262 -22.05 0.61 18.72
N SER A 263 -21.08 0.36 19.60
CA SER A 263 -19.68 0.19 19.19
C SER A 263 -19.50 -1.06 18.33
N THR A 264 -18.68 -0.95 17.30
CA THR A 264 -18.18 -2.06 16.48
C THR A 264 -16.77 -2.49 16.90
N GLN A 265 -16.19 -1.87 17.93
CA GLN A 265 -14.87 -2.22 18.45
C GLN A 265 -14.96 -3.41 19.42
N LEU A 266 -13.89 -4.20 19.48
CA LEU A 266 -13.84 -5.35 20.36
C LEU A 266 -13.82 -4.93 21.83
N PRO A 267 -14.27 -5.80 22.76
CA PRO A 267 -14.31 -5.50 24.19
C PRO A 267 -12.97 -5.05 24.77
N PHE A 268 -11.85 -5.57 24.27
CA PHE A 268 -10.49 -5.24 24.73
C PHE A 268 -9.82 -4.09 23.97
N GLU A 269 -10.43 -3.59 22.89
CA GLU A 269 -10.00 -2.39 22.15
C GLU A 269 -10.61 -1.10 22.75
N ALA A 270 -11.14 -1.22 23.97
CA ALA A 270 -11.86 -0.21 24.74
C ALA A 270 -11.21 1.18 24.77
N ASP A 271 -12.02 2.17 24.40
CA ASP A 271 -11.76 3.60 24.44
C ASP A 271 -11.88 4.20 25.86
N ALA A 272 -11.68 5.52 26.00
CA ALA A 272 -11.79 6.22 27.27
C ALA A 272 -13.19 6.11 27.91
N THR A 273 -14.22 5.80 27.12
CA THR A 273 -15.63 5.69 27.56
C THR A 273 -16.00 4.31 28.09
N THR A 274 -15.06 3.36 28.09
CA THR A 274 -15.31 2.00 28.56
C THR A 274 -14.81 1.81 29.99
N MET A 275 -15.71 1.40 30.89
CA MET A 275 -15.41 1.04 32.27
C MET A 275 -15.05 -0.43 32.41
N LEU A 276 -14.12 -0.75 33.31
CA LEU A 276 -13.70 -2.12 33.59
C LEU A 276 -13.64 -2.34 35.09
N GLY A 277 -14.44 -3.30 35.60
CA GLY A 277 -14.42 -3.68 37.01
C GLY A 277 -14.88 -2.58 37.97
N GLY A 278 -15.89 -1.80 37.57
CA GLY A 278 -16.47 -0.73 38.40
C GLY A 278 -15.61 0.54 38.53
N GLN A 279 -14.41 0.59 37.95
CA GLN A 279 -13.59 1.80 37.92
C GLN A 279 -13.86 2.61 36.65
N ILE A 280 -14.23 3.88 36.85
CA ILE A 280 -14.41 4.84 35.78
C ILE A 280 -13.02 5.28 35.29
N ARG A 281 -12.71 5.07 34.01
CA ARG A 281 -11.43 5.49 33.42
C ARG A 281 -11.34 7.00 33.20
N ASP A 282 -12.49 7.65 32.98
CA ASP A 282 -12.60 9.10 32.82
C ASP A 282 -13.26 9.75 34.06
N PRO A 283 -12.53 10.52 34.88
CA PRO A 283 -13.10 11.20 36.04
C PRO A 283 -14.18 12.24 35.69
N ALA A 284 -14.39 12.58 34.42
CA ALA A 284 -15.48 13.45 33.96
C ALA A 284 -16.85 12.76 33.84
N LEU A 285 -16.92 11.43 33.88
CA LEU A 285 -18.18 10.70 33.79
C LEU A 285 -18.97 10.73 35.11
N PRO A 286 -20.32 10.84 35.06
CA PRO A 286 -21.14 10.78 36.25
C PRO A 286 -21.01 9.42 36.95
N ALA A 287 -21.42 9.35 38.23
CA ALA A 287 -21.47 8.08 38.96
C ALA A 287 -22.22 7.02 38.13
N LEU A 288 -21.67 5.80 38.08
CA LEU A 288 -22.13 4.73 37.18
C LEU A 288 -23.65 4.52 37.19
N ASP A 289 -24.27 4.60 38.37
CA ASP A 289 -25.71 4.39 38.52
C ASP A 289 -26.51 5.49 37.80
N ALA A 290 -26.10 6.75 37.94
CA ALA A 290 -26.71 7.89 37.23
C ALA A 290 -26.45 7.82 35.71
N TRP A 291 -25.27 7.33 35.30
CA TRP A 291 -24.95 7.14 33.89
C TRP A 291 -25.83 6.05 33.25
N LEU A 292 -25.96 4.89 33.90
CA LEU A 292 -26.81 3.79 33.44
C LEU A 292 -28.30 4.17 33.44
N GLU A 293 -28.76 4.98 34.40
CA GLU A 293 -30.13 5.49 34.42
C GLU A 293 -30.41 6.47 33.27
N ALA A 294 -29.50 7.39 32.98
CA ALA A 294 -29.67 8.39 31.94
C ALA A 294 -29.48 7.81 30.52
N GLU A 295 -28.48 6.96 30.34
CA GLU A 295 -27.99 6.54 29.02
C GLU A 295 -28.06 5.01 28.81
N GLY A 296 -28.82 4.28 29.63
CA GLY A 296 -28.87 2.80 29.57
C GLY A 296 -29.14 2.23 28.17
N ALA A 297 -29.98 2.89 27.35
CA ALA A 297 -30.24 2.45 25.97
C ALA A 297 -29.01 2.49 25.05
N ASP A 298 -28.00 3.28 25.42
CA ASP A 298 -26.73 3.45 24.71
C ASP A 298 -25.59 2.63 25.31
N LEU A 299 -25.87 1.82 26.33
CA LEU A 299 -24.87 1.05 27.06
C LEU A 299 -25.12 -0.45 27.04
N VAL A 300 -24.03 -1.20 27.13
CA VAL A 300 -24.03 -2.65 27.34
C VAL A 300 -23.07 -2.99 28.49
N GLY A 301 -23.47 -3.95 29.31
CA GLY A 301 -22.57 -4.66 30.21
C GLY A 301 -22.11 -5.96 29.56
N GLN A 302 -20.84 -6.30 29.70
CA GLN A 302 -20.27 -7.59 29.31
C GLN A 302 -19.46 -8.15 30.48
N GLU A 303 -19.44 -9.47 30.64
CA GLU A 303 -18.61 -10.10 31.67
C GLU A 303 -17.12 -9.78 31.40
N ALA A 304 -16.37 -9.41 32.44
CA ALA A 304 -14.95 -9.11 32.29
C ALA A 304 -14.18 -10.37 31.84
N VAL A 305 -13.70 -10.36 30.59
CA VAL A 305 -13.07 -11.54 29.99
C VAL A 305 -11.73 -11.84 30.67
N THR A 306 -11.63 -13.00 31.30
CA THR A 306 -10.34 -13.60 31.65
C THR A 306 -9.97 -14.59 30.56
N LEU A 307 -8.88 -14.32 29.84
CA LEU A 307 -8.39 -15.19 28.77
C LEU A 307 -7.33 -16.15 29.32
N SER A 308 -7.27 -17.34 28.73
CA SER A 308 -6.17 -18.27 28.94
C SER A 308 -4.86 -17.67 28.41
N THR A 309 -3.76 -18.23 28.88
CA THR A 309 -2.42 -17.79 28.48
C THR A 309 -1.76 -18.78 27.54
N THR A 310 -0.93 -18.26 26.64
CA THR A 310 0.03 -19.02 25.84
C THR A 310 1.47 -18.67 26.27
N PRO A 311 2.45 -19.58 26.13
CA PRO A 311 3.85 -19.25 26.34
C PRO A 311 4.34 -18.21 25.33
N ALA A 312 4.95 -17.12 25.80
CA ALA A 312 5.60 -16.10 24.99
C ALA A 312 7.08 -15.97 25.40
N PHE A 313 7.97 -15.77 24.42
CA PHE A 313 9.41 -15.62 24.67
C PHE A 313 9.76 -14.14 24.84
N VAL A 314 9.99 -13.72 26.09
CA VAL A 314 10.27 -12.33 26.47
C VAL A 314 11.57 -12.26 27.27
N ASP A 315 12.50 -11.40 26.86
CA ASP A 315 13.80 -11.18 27.52
C ASP A 315 14.57 -12.50 27.83
N GLY A 316 14.56 -13.42 26.87
CA GLY A 316 15.26 -14.70 27.00
C GLY A 316 14.53 -15.78 27.81
N ARG A 317 13.27 -15.56 28.22
CA ARG A 317 12.49 -16.49 29.05
C ARG A 317 11.09 -16.74 28.49
N LEU A 318 10.56 -17.93 28.73
CA LEU A 318 9.15 -18.23 28.45
C LEU A 318 8.27 -17.76 29.61
N VAL A 319 7.31 -16.89 29.32
CA VAL A 319 6.35 -16.35 30.29
C VAL A 319 4.91 -16.52 29.77
N PRO A 320 3.93 -16.78 30.64
CA PRO A 320 2.54 -16.88 30.22
C PRO A 320 1.99 -15.50 29.84
N ARG A 321 1.36 -15.40 28.67
CA ARG A 321 0.72 -14.18 28.16
C ARG A 321 -0.69 -14.46 27.65
N PRO A 322 -1.66 -13.56 27.91
CA PRO A 322 -3.03 -13.77 27.46
C PRO A 322 -3.09 -13.72 25.91
N MET A 323 -3.95 -14.55 25.33
CA MET A 323 -4.05 -14.71 23.87
C MET A 323 -5.49 -14.63 23.38
N SER A 324 -5.70 -13.97 22.24
CA SER A 324 -6.92 -14.09 21.44
C SER A 324 -6.61 -14.62 20.05
N LEU A 325 -7.61 -15.22 19.41
CA LEU A 325 -7.50 -15.79 18.07
C LEU A 325 -8.58 -15.21 17.16
N ARG A 326 -8.17 -14.65 16.02
CA ARG A 326 -9.08 -14.33 14.93
C ARG A 326 -9.13 -15.49 13.94
N VAL A 327 -10.31 -16.07 13.77
CA VAL A 327 -10.58 -17.13 12.77
C VAL A 327 -11.32 -16.56 11.57
N PHE A 328 -11.08 -17.09 10.38
CA PHE A 328 -11.61 -16.58 9.12
C PHE A 328 -12.50 -17.59 8.40
N LEU A 329 -13.59 -17.10 7.81
CA LEU A 329 -14.50 -17.89 7.01
C LEU A 329 -14.72 -17.24 5.65
N ALA A 330 -14.70 -18.06 4.60
CA ALA A 330 -14.98 -17.64 3.23
C ALA A 330 -16.18 -18.43 2.69
N ARG A 331 -17.11 -17.73 2.03
CA ARG A 331 -18.22 -18.35 1.33
C ARG A 331 -17.73 -18.91 0.00
N THR A 332 -18.00 -20.17 -0.24
CA THR A 332 -17.75 -20.87 -1.49
C THR A 332 -19.07 -21.40 -2.08
N PRO A 333 -19.10 -21.88 -3.33
CA PRO A 333 -20.28 -22.54 -3.89
C PRO A 333 -20.75 -23.76 -3.09
N ARG A 334 -19.88 -24.37 -2.27
CA ARG A 334 -20.19 -25.52 -1.40
C ARG A 334 -20.61 -25.13 0.02
N GLY A 335 -20.71 -23.82 0.32
CA GLY A 335 -21.00 -23.30 1.65
C GLY A 335 -19.81 -22.58 2.28
N TRP A 336 -19.84 -22.39 3.60
CA TRP A 336 -18.78 -21.73 4.34
C TRP A 336 -17.58 -22.64 4.52
N GLN A 337 -16.39 -22.14 4.18
CA GLN A 337 -15.11 -22.77 4.43
C GLN A 337 -14.41 -22.01 5.56
N VAL A 338 -13.96 -22.73 6.59
CA VAL A 338 -13.14 -22.17 7.67
C VAL A 338 -11.67 -22.28 7.28
N MET A 339 -10.88 -21.24 7.55
CA MET A 339 -9.43 -21.29 7.39
C MET A 339 -8.83 -22.27 8.42
N PRO A 340 -7.99 -23.26 8.01
CA PRO A 340 -7.31 -24.15 8.95
C PRO A 340 -6.07 -23.46 9.55
N GLY A 341 -6.33 -22.38 10.29
CA GLY A 341 -5.37 -21.46 10.87
C GLY A 341 -6.08 -20.19 11.33
N GLY A 342 -5.33 -19.11 11.52
CA GLY A 342 -5.89 -17.83 11.94
C GLY A 342 -4.81 -16.83 12.27
N PHE A 343 -5.23 -15.74 12.89
CA PHE A 343 -4.35 -14.66 13.33
C PHE A 343 -4.43 -14.56 14.86
N ALA A 344 -3.38 -15.02 15.55
CA ALA A 344 -3.31 -14.95 17.00
C ALA A 344 -2.63 -13.65 17.46
N ARG A 345 -3.19 -13.06 18.52
CA ARG A 345 -2.62 -11.90 19.21
C ARG A 345 -2.22 -12.29 20.62
N ILE A 346 -1.00 -11.94 21.01
CA ILE A 346 -0.43 -12.22 22.32
C ILE A 346 -0.18 -10.89 23.04
N GLY A 347 -0.70 -10.77 24.26
CA GLY A 347 -0.52 -9.56 25.07
C GLY A 347 0.94 -9.36 25.49
N ARG A 348 1.44 -8.11 25.43
CA ARG A 348 2.80 -7.77 25.90
C ARG A 348 2.95 -7.86 27.42
N SER A 349 1.89 -7.55 28.16
CA SER A 349 1.82 -7.68 29.62
C SER A 349 0.88 -8.81 30.03
N ALA A 350 0.82 -9.09 31.33
CA ALA A 350 -0.08 -10.09 31.89
C ALA A 350 -1.56 -9.63 31.90
N GLU A 351 -1.85 -8.37 31.61
CA GLU A 351 -3.21 -7.84 31.64
C GLU A 351 -3.99 -8.23 30.36
N PRO A 352 -5.25 -8.69 30.44
CA PRO A 352 -6.07 -8.97 29.27
C PRO A 352 -6.25 -7.78 28.32
N ALA A 353 -6.23 -6.55 28.86
CA ALA A 353 -6.28 -5.31 28.07
C ALA A 353 -5.02 -5.07 27.22
N ALA A 354 -3.94 -5.84 27.43
CA ALA A 354 -2.69 -5.73 26.67
C ALA A 354 -2.74 -6.41 25.29
N ILE A 355 -3.86 -7.03 24.91
CA ILE A 355 -4.08 -7.66 23.59
C ILE A 355 -4.41 -6.61 22.51
N ALA A 356 -4.81 -5.39 22.89
CA ALA A 356 -5.12 -4.33 21.93
C ALA A 356 -3.92 -3.96 21.06
N MET A 357 -4.10 -3.96 19.73
CA MET A 357 -3.03 -3.65 18.75
C MET A 357 -2.39 -2.27 18.96
N GLN A 358 -3.19 -1.27 19.33
CA GLN A 358 -2.68 0.08 19.60
C GLN A 358 -1.78 0.17 20.84
N ARG A 359 -1.66 -0.91 21.62
CA ARG A 359 -0.73 -1.04 22.75
C ARG A 359 0.40 -2.05 22.49
N GLY A 360 0.57 -2.48 21.23
CA GLY A 360 1.72 -3.27 20.79
C GLY A 360 1.60 -4.78 20.96
N GLY A 361 0.40 -5.37 21.00
CA GLY A 361 0.26 -6.84 21.00
C GLY A 361 1.08 -7.51 19.88
N GLU A 362 1.73 -8.62 20.19
CA GLU A 362 2.54 -9.38 19.22
C GLU A 362 1.67 -10.37 18.45
N ALA A 363 1.99 -10.60 17.18
CA ALA A 363 1.27 -11.55 16.33
C ALA A 363 1.97 -12.92 16.34
N ALA A 364 1.19 -14.00 16.30
CA ALA A 364 1.71 -15.35 16.16
C ALA A 364 0.99 -16.12 15.04
N ASP A 365 1.70 -17.09 14.46
CA ASP A 365 1.08 -18.10 13.58
C ASP A 365 0.23 -19.08 14.40
N VAL A 366 -0.77 -19.64 13.76
CA VAL A 366 -1.75 -20.55 14.36
C VAL A 366 -1.73 -21.84 13.57
N TRP A 367 -1.16 -22.88 14.14
CA TRP A 367 -1.06 -24.19 13.50
C TRP A 367 -2.27 -25.05 13.87
N VAL A 368 -3.01 -25.46 12.84
CA VAL A 368 -3.98 -26.56 12.95
C VAL A 368 -3.26 -27.80 12.44
N VAL A 369 -3.08 -28.77 13.32
CA VAL A 369 -2.31 -30.00 13.07
C VAL A 369 -3.23 -31.18 12.80
N SER A 370 -2.68 -32.19 12.13
CA SER A 370 -3.36 -33.45 11.81
C SER A 370 -2.54 -34.63 12.35
N GLU A 371 -3.22 -35.68 12.80
CA GLU A 371 -2.54 -36.93 13.19
C GLU A 371 -1.90 -37.63 11.97
N THR A 372 -2.42 -37.38 10.77
CA THR A 372 -1.93 -37.97 9.51
C THR A 372 -1.38 -36.91 8.56
N PRO A 373 -0.50 -37.29 7.62
CA PRO A 373 0.03 -36.37 6.62
C PRO A 373 -1.08 -35.63 5.87
N VAL A 374 -1.00 -34.30 5.84
CA VAL A 374 -1.97 -33.45 5.15
C VAL A 374 -1.64 -33.37 3.66
N GLU A 375 -2.67 -33.47 2.83
CA GLU A 375 -2.53 -33.33 1.37
C GLU A 375 -1.87 -31.98 1.00
N PRO A 376 -0.88 -31.98 0.10
CA PRO A 376 -0.22 -30.75 -0.36
C PRO A 376 -1.14 -29.97 -1.30
N VAL A 377 -2.01 -29.15 -0.71
CA VAL A 377 -2.88 -28.23 -1.44
C VAL A 377 -2.07 -26.98 -1.84
N SER A 378 -1.92 -26.71 -3.14
CA SER A 378 -1.11 -25.59 -3.69
C SER A 378 -1.94 -24.64 -4.55
N MET A 379 -1.76 -23.31 -4.47
CA MET A 379 -2.48 -22.33 -5.32
C MET A 379 -2.30 -22.56 -6.83
N LEU A 380 -1.30 -23.34 -7.22
CA LEU A 380 -1.00 -23.67 -8.61
C LEU A 380 -2.12 -24.54 -9.23
N PRO A 381 -2.38 -24.37 -10.54
CA PRO A 381 -3.23 -25.28 -11.29
C PRO A 381 -2.68 -26.72 -11.21
N GLY A 382 -3.58 -27.71 -11.23
CA GLY A 382 -3.19 -29.11 -11.29
C GLY A 382 -2.52 -29.45 -12.65
N PRO A 383 -1.83 -30.61 -12.76
CA PRO A 383 -1.11 -31.02 -13.96
C PRO A 383 -1.96 -31.11 -15.24
N ALA A 384 -3.28 -31.24 -15.08
CA ALA A 384 -4.25 -31.36 -16.18
C ALA A 384 -4.78 -30.02 -16.69
N ALA A 385 -4.41 -28.88 -16.09
CA ALA A 385 -4.80 -27.57 -16.59
C ALA A 385 -4.05 -27.27 -17.90
N SER A 386 -4.77 -26.84 -18.94
CA SER A 386 -4.13 -26.37 -20.16
C SER A 386 -3.29 -25.13 -19.83
N PHE A 387 -2.03 -25.13 -20.26
CA PHE A 387 -1.19 -23.94 -20.14
C PHE A 387 -1.75 -22.85 -21.05
N ALA A 388 -2.21 -21.75 -20.45
CA ALA A 388 -2.54 -20.52 -21.13
C ALA A 388 -1.55 -19.45 -20.68
N ARG A 389 -0.90 -18.79 -21.63
CA ARG A 389 -0.13 -17.58 -21.32
C ARG A 389 -1.11 -16.48 -20.93
N ILE A 390 -1.21 -16.20 -19.63
CA ILE A 390 -2.03 -15.11 -19.11
C ILE A 390 -1.43 -13.79 -19.60
N LYS A 391 -2.24 -12.96 -20.26
CA LYS A 391 -1.82 -11.60 -20.60
C LYS A 391 -1.65 -10.82 -19.30
N PRO A 392 -0.59 -10.01 -19.14
CA PRO A 392 -0.47 -9.15 -17.97
C PRO A 392 -1.74 -8.30 -17.81
N GLY A 393 -2.25 -8.19 -16.58
CA GLY A 393 -3.44 -7.40 -16.28
C GLY A 393 -3.26 -5.93 -16.65
N ALA A 394 -4.37 -5.21 -16.84
CA ALA A 394 -4.30 -3.77 -17.08
C ALA A 394 -3.58 -3.04 -15.96
N LEU A 395 -2.82 -2.01 -16.32
CA LEU A 395 -2.13 -1.13 -15.38
C LEU A 395 -3.05 0.06 -15.05
N PRO A 396 -3.50 0.23 -13.80
CA PRO A 396 -4.22 1.43 -13.39
C PRO A 396 -3.40 2.69 -13.67
N SER A 397 -4.06 3.75 -14.12
CA SER A 397 -3.39 5.01 -14.51
C SER A 397 -2.51 5.58 -13.39
N ARG A 398 -3.03 5.60 -12.15
CA ARG A 398 -2.28 6.02 -10.95
C ARG A 398 -1.06 5.16 -10.67
N ALA A 399 -1.13 3.86 -10.90
CA ALA A 399 0.02 2.98 -10.74
C ALA A 399 1.09 3.25 -11.80
N GLY A 400 0.68 3.57 -13.04
CA GLY A 400 1.58 4.07 -14.08
C GLY A 400 2.25 5.39 -13.69
N ASP A 401 1.48 6.34 -13.18
CA ASP A 401 1.96 7.66 -12.74
C ASP A 401 2.98 7.54 -11.59
N ASN A 402 2.68 6.73 -10.58
CA ASN A 402 3.62 6.46 -9.48
C ASN A 402 4.92 5.81 -9.95
N LEU A 403 4.85 4.88 -10.92
CA LEU A 403 6.06 4.26 -11.48
C LEU A 403 6.88 5.25 -12.29
N PHE A 404 6.22 6.10 -13.09
CA PHE A 404 6.85 7.19 -13.83
C PHE A 404 7.58 8.15 -12.90
N TRP A 405 6.89 8.68 -11.89
CA TRP A 405 7.47 9.61 -10.92
C TRP A 405 8.54 8.97 -10.04
N LEU A 406 8.37 7.71 -9.64
CA LEU A 406 9.44 6.97 -8.95
C LEU A 406 10.73 6.96 -9.76
N GLY A 407 10.64 6.68 -11.07
CA GLY A 407 11.78 6.75 -11.98
C GLY A 407 12.45 8.13 -11.96
N ARG A 408 11.65 9.19 -12.04
CA ARG A 408 12.14 10.58 -11.96
C ARG A 408 12.79 10.89 -10.61
N TYR A 409 12.15 10.56 -9.50
CA TYR A 409 12.67 10.86 -8.15
C TYR A 409 13.97 10.11 -7.84
N VAL A 410 14.09 8.87 -8.28
CA VAL A 410 15.33 8.08 -8.13
C VAL A 410 16.46 8.72 -8.95
N GLU A 411 16.19 9.11 -10.19
CA GLU A 411 17.20 9.77 -11.02
C GLU A 411 17.57 11.17 -10.49
N ARG A 412 16.59 11.92 -9.97
CA ARG A 412 16.80 13.22 -9.34
C ARG A 412 17.67 13.09 -8.10
N ALA A 413 17.38 12.13 -7.23
CA ALA A 413 18.20 11.85 -6.06
C ALA A 413 19.64 11.49 -6.48
N GLU A 414 19.81 10.68 -7.53
CA GLU A 414 21.12 10.39 -8.10
C GLU A 414 21.84 11.65 -8.60
N GLY A 415 21.13 12.54 -9.31
CA GLY A 415 21.63 13.83 -9.76
C GLY A 415 22.10 14.71 -8.61
N VAL A 416 21.28 14.88 -7.57
CA VAL A 416 21.64 15.65 -6.37
C VAL A 416 22.90 15.08 -5.71
N MET A 417 22.99 13.76 -5.55
CA MET A 417 24.20 13.12 -4.99
C MET A 417 25.43 13.38 -5.86
N ARG A 418 25.31 13.31 -7.19
CA ARG A 418 26.43 13.55 -8.13
C ARG A 418 26.91 14.99 -8.09
N PHE A 419 25.99 15.94 -8.16
CA PHE A 419 26.29 17.37 -8.06
C PHE A 419 26.95 17.72 -6.73
N THR A 420 26.38 17.22 -5.63
CA THR A 420 26.90 17.44 -4.27
C THR A 420 28.30 16.85 -4.12
N ARG A 421 28.49 15.60 -4.58
CA ARG A 421 29.81 14.95 -4.58
C ARG A 421 30.85 15.76 -5.35
N ALA A 422 30.51 16.20 -6.56
CA ALA A 422 31.43 16.91 -7.44
C ALA A 422 31.83 18.28 -6.85
N TRP A 423 30.85 19.05 -6.35
CA TRP A 423 31.13 20.34 -5.69
C TRP A 423 32.02 20.17 -4.46
N HIS A 424 31.70 19.21 -3.58
CA HIS A 424 32.49 18.99 -2.37
C HIS A 424 33.86 18.36 -2.62
N ALA A 425 34.03 17.56 -3.67
CA ALA A 425 35.34 17.06 -4.09
C ALA A 425 36.24 18.21 -4.54
N ARG A 426 35.71 19.14 -5.35
CA ARG A 426 36.43 20.37 -5.74
C ARG A 426 36.74 21.25 -4.52
N LEU A 427 35.80 21.43 -3.59
CA LEU A 427 36.05 22.16 -2.34
C LEU A 427 37.20 21.55 -1.53
N ALA A 428 37.27 20.22 -1.45
CA ALA A 428 38.34 19.53 -0.74
C ALA A 428 39.72 19.73 -1.39
N GLU A 429 39.75 19.89 -2.72
CA GLU A 429 40.99 20.15 -3.46
C GLU A 429 41.45 21.61 -3.37
N THR A 430 40.53 22.57 -3.47
CA THR A 430 40.87 24.00 -3.49
C THR A 430 40.92 24.64 -2.10
N ALA A 431 40.20 24.07 -1.12
CA ALA A 431 39.93 24.64 0.20
C ALA A 431 39.35 26.07 0.18
N ASP A 432 38.81 26.51 -0.97
CA ASP A 432 38.24 27.85 -1.17
C ASP A 432 36.83 27.75 -1.76
N PRO A 433 35.77 27.91 -0.94
CA PRO A 433 34.39 27.87 -1.42
C PRO A 433 34.03 29.08 -2.31
N GLY A 434 34.84 30.15 -2.30
CA GLY A 434 34.66 31.34 -3.12
C GLY A 434 35.37 31.29 -4.48
N SER A 435 36.02 30.17 -4.82
CA SER A 435 36.65 30.02 -6.13
C SER A 435 35.62 30.22 -7.27
N PRO A 436 36.01 30.86 -8.40
CA PRO A 436 35.07 31.19 -9.47
C PRO A 436 34.23 29.99 -9.95
N LEU A 437 34.86 28.81 -10.08
CA LEU A 437 34.18 27.57 -10.49
C LEU A 437 33.11 27.13 -9.47
N LEU A 438 33.43 27.11 -8.18
CA LEU A 438 32.48 26.68 -7.14
C LEU A 438 31.34 27.68 -6.97
N GLU A 439 31.60 28.98 -7.12
CA GLU A 439 30.59 30.03 -7.09
C GLU A 439 29.63 29.92 -8.29
N HIS A 440 30.19 29.76 -9.50
CA HIS A 440 29.43 29.56 -10.73
C HIS A 440 28.52 28.33 -10.64
N PHE A 441 29.07 27.20 -10.17
CA PHE A 441 28.29 25.98 -10.03
C PHE A 441 27.28 26.07 -8.89
N ARG A 442 27.63 26.70 -7.76
CA ARG A 442 26.68 26.94 -6.65
C ARG A 442 25.46 27.74 -7.10
N ALA A 443 25.63 28.75 -7.94
CA ALA A 443 24.52 29.53 -8.48
C ALA A 443 23.55 28.66 -9.30
N HIS A 444 24.08 27.74 -10.11
CA HIS A 444 23.26 26.75 -10.82
C HIS A 444 22.53 25.80 -9.88
N LEU A 445 23.23 25.24 -8.88
CA LEU A 445 22.64 24.35 -7.89
C LEU A 445 21.48 25.02 -7.13
N ALA A 446 21.67 26.27 -6.70
CA ALA A 446 20.61 27.04 -6.06
C ALA A 446 19.41 27.26 -7.00
N GLY A 447 19.65 27.49 -8.29
CA GLY A 447 18.60 27.65 -9.31
C GLY A 447 17.74 26.41 -9.53
N ILE A 448 18.26 25.21 -9.23
CA ILE A 448 17.53 23.94 -9.26
C ILE A 448 17.12 23.44 -7.87
N GLY A 449 17.22 24.30 -6.85
CA GLY A 449 16.76 24.02 -5.48
C GLY A 449 17.71 23.16 -4.63
N ILE A 450 18.98 23.04 -5.03
CA ILE A 450 20.00 22.32 -4.25
C ILE A 450 20.81 23.34 -3.45
N ASP A 451 20.58 23.38 -2.14
CA ASP A 451 21.45 24.11 -1.21
C ASP A 451 22.65 23.25 -0.83
N ILE A 452 23.84 23.65 -1.32
CA ILE A 452 25.10 22.94 -1.07
C ILE A 452 25.70 23.24 0.30
N ALA A 453 25.18 24.25 1.02
CA ALA A 453 25.58 24.53 2.40
C ALA A 453 24.99 23.51 3.38
N GLU A 454 23.88 22.85 3.00
CA GLU A 454 23.26 21.77 3.76
C GLU A 454 23.92 20.41 3.40
N ALA A 455 24.23 19.59 4.41
CA ALA A 455 24.83 18.27 4.20
C ALA A 455 24.08 17.19 5.00
N PRO A 456 23.33 16.28 4.32
CA PRO A 456 23.01 16.29 2.89
C PRO A 456 22.02 17.42 2.55
N PRO A 457 21.98 17.88 1.28
CA PRO A 457 21.00 18.86 0.85
C PRO A 457 19.56 18.39 1.08
N GLY A 458 18.66 19.27 1.54
CA GLY A 458 17.25 18.95 1.72
C GLY A 458 16.60 18.31 0.48
N ALA A 459 16.97 18.79 -0.71
CA ALA A 459 16.54 18.25 -2.01
C ALA A 459 16.81 16.75 -2.19
N LEU A 460 17.91 16.23 -1.62
CA LEU A 460 18.19 14.80 -1.64
C LEU A 460 17.18 14.01 -0.82
N THR A 461 16.93 14.47 0.41
CA THR A 461 15.98 13.82 1.32
C THR A 461 14.56 13.88 0.79
N ASP A 462 14.17 14.99 0.15
CA ASP A 462 12.85 15.15 -0.45
C ASP A 462 12.65 14.28 -1.69
N ALA A 463 13.67 14.16 -2.55
CA ALA A 463 13.64 13.25 -3.70
C ALA A 463 13.52 11.79 -3.26
N LEU A 464 14.33 11.35 -2.28
CA LEU A 464 14.26 9.99 -1.75
C LEU A 464 12.94 9.71 -1.02
N ARG A 465 12.43 10.67 -0.25
CA ARG A 465 11.11 10.56 0.39
C ARG A 465 10.00 10.42 -0.64
N SER A 466 10.03 11.25 -1.69
CA SER A 466 9.07 11.19 -2.79
C SER A 466 9.15 9.85 -3.54
N ALA A 467 10.37 9.33 -3.75
CA ALA A 467 10.57 7.99 -4.32
C ALA A 467 9.94 6.89 -3.43
N VAL A 468 10.17 6.92 -2.11
CA VAL A 468 9.57 5.96 -1.17
C VAL A 468 8.05 6.05 -1.19
N ILE A 469 7.49 7.27 -1.19
CA ILE A 469 6.04 7.48 -1.27
C ILE A 469 5.49 6.88 -2.56
N SER A 470 6.04 7.24 -3.73
CA SER A 470 5.57 6.70 -5.01
C SER A 470 5.69 5.17 -5.07
N ALA A 471 6.80 4.60 -4.59
CA ALA A 471 6.96 3.15 -4.50
C ALA A 471 5.93 2.49 -3.56
N SER A 472 5.51 3.17 -2.49
CA SER A 472 4.56 2.64 -1.51
C SER A 472 3.17 2.39 -2.12
N HIS A 473 2.75 3.23 -3.06
CA HIS A 473 1.48 3.11 -3.78
C HIS A 473 1.42 1.93 -4.77
N VAL A 474 2.58 1.37 -5.15
CA VAL A 474 2.72 0.26 -6.11
C VAL A 474 3.51 -0.91 -5.51
N ARG A 475 3.40 -1.12 -4.20
CA ARG A 475 4.17 -2.13 -3.45
C ARG A 475 4.01 -3.56 -3.98
N ASP A 476 2.86 -3.90 -4.55
CA ASP A 476 2.59 -5.20 -5.17
C ASP A 476 3.46 -5.48 -6.41
N ARG A 477 4.12 -4.46 -6.96
CA ARG A 477 4.96 -4.51 -8.18
C ARG A 477 6.47 -4.56 -7.91
N PHE A 478 6.89 -4.43 -6.66
CA PHE A 478 8.30 -4.46 -6.27
C PHE A 478 8.70 -5.79 -5.64
N SER A 479 9.96 -6.16 -5.83
CA SER A 479 10.57 -7.21 -5.01
C SER A 479 10.73 -6.70 -3.57
N THR A 480 10.73 -7.63 -2.61
CA THR A 480 10.99 -7.32 -1.20
C THR A 480 12.34 -6.62 -1.01
N ASP A 481 13.32 -7.03 -1.80
CA ASP A 481 14.69 -6.51 -1.71
C ASP A 481 14.78 -5.09 -2.27
N GLY A 482 14.14 -4.83 -3.42
CA GLY A 482 14.08 -3.48 -4.00
C GLY A 482 13.38 -2.49 -3.06
N TRP A 483 12.31 -2.92 -2.41
CA TRP A 483 11.63 -2.12 -1.39
C TRP A 483 12.55 -1.82 -0.18
N THR A 484 13.24 -2.83 0.32
CA THR A 484 14.13 -2.69 1.49
C THR A 484 15.28 -1.74 1.18
N VAL A 485 15.96 -1.92 0.04
CA VAL A 485 17.10 -1.06 -0.37
C VAL A 485 16.69 0.40 -0.51
N LEU A 486 15.50 0.69 -1.05
CA LEU A 486 15.03 2.07 -1.20
C LEU A 486 14.73 2.73 0.16
N ASN A 487 14.11 1.99 1.09
CA ASN A 487 13.83 2.50 2.44
C ASN A 487 15.12 2.72 3.24
N ASP A 488 16.04 1.76 3.19
CA ASP A 488 17.34 1.86 3.87
C ASP A 488 18.13 3.05 3.33
N LEU A 489 18.13 3.27 2.00
CA LEU A 489 18.76 4.41 1.36
C LEU A 489 18.16 5.74 1.84
N ALA A 490 16.83 5.85 1.91
CA ALA A 490 16.16 7.05 2.37
C ALA A 490 16.43 7.33 3.86
N ALA A 491 16.45 6.29 4.70
CA ALA A 491 16.76 6.40 6.12
C ALA A 491 18.22 6.84 6.35
N GLU A 492 19.17 6.20 5.66
CA GLU A 492 20.59 6.56 5.75
C GLU A 492 20.85 8.00 5.28
N ALA A 493 20.21 8.42 4.18
CA ALA A 493 20.28 9.80 3.72
C ALA A 493 19.74 10.79 4.76
N ALA A 494 18.62 10.47 5.44
CA ALA A 494 18.07 11.33 6.48
C ALA A 494 18.98 11.41 7.72
N ASP A 495 19.66 10.33 8.09
CA ASP A 495 20.52 10.30 9.27
C ASP A 495 21.89 10.97 9.06
N LEU A 496 22.36 11.10 7.81
CA LEU A 496 23.59 11.84 7.49
C LEU A 496 23.57 13.31 7.93
N GLY A 497 22.39 13.92 8.07
CA GLY A 497 22.23 15.32 8.47
C GLY A 497 22.76 15.66 9.87
N ARG A 498 23.24 14.68 10.63
CA ARG A 498 23.75 14.83 12.00
C ARG A 498 25.28 14.84 12.08
N GLY A 499 25.93 15.76 11.36
CA GLY A 499 27.32 16.15 11.67
C GLY A 499 28.40 15.77 10.66
N ILE A 500 28.07 15.60 9.38
CA ILE A 500 29.07 15.41 8.33
C ILE A 500 29.75 16.74 7.95
N ALA A 501 31.08 16.77 7.86
CA ALA A 501 31.82 17.99 7.51
C ALA A 501 31.79 18.27 6.00
N PRO A 502 31.60 19.54 5.58
CA PRO A 502 31.72 19.94 4.18
C PRO A 502 33.09 19.58 3.57
N GLY A 503 33.08 19.17 2.30
CA GLY A 503 34.30 18.79 1.57
C GLY A 503 34.41 17.27 1.43
N ASP A 504 35.59 16.72 1.66
CA ASP A 504 35.91 15.30 1.39
C ASP A 504 34.98 14.31 2.11
N GLU A 505 34.55 14.62 3.34
CA GLU A 505 33.63 13.76 4.09
C GLU A 505 32.26 13.67 3.40
N THR A 506 31.63 14.81 3.09
CA THR A 506 30.38 14.85 2.30
C THR A 506 30.54 14.17 0.94
N ALA A 507 31.66 14.40 0.24
CA ALA A 507 31.91 13.77 -1.06
C ALA A 507 31.95 12.22 -0.95
N ARG A 508 32.60 11.68 0.09
CA ARG A 508 32.62 10.22 0.35
C ARG A 508 31.25 9.68 0.70
N ALA A 509 30.47 10.38 1.52
CA ALA A 509 29.12 9.96 1.87
C ALA A 509 28.19 9.93 0.65
N MET A 510 28.22 10.97 -0.20
CA MET A 510 27.49 10.96 -1.47
C MET A 510 27.94 9.82 -2.38
N GLY A 511 29.24 9.50 -2.41
CA GLY A 511 29.76 8.34 -3.13
C GLY A 511 29.22 7.00 -2.60
N ALA A 512 29.01 6.86 -1.29
CA ALA A 512 28.40 5.67 -0.68
C ALA A 512 26.92 5.55 -1.04
N LEU A 513 26.14 6.64 -0.95
CA LEU A 513 24.74 6.64 -1.36
C LEU A 513 24.57 6.35 -2.85
N LEU A 514 25.46 6.88 -3.71
CA LEU A 514 25.45 6.60 -5.15
C LEU A 514 25.62 5.11 -5.47
N ARG A 515 26.46 4.38 -4.72
CA ARG A 515 26.59 2.93 -4.90
C ARG A 515 25.30 2.20 -4.53
N ARG A 516 24.59 2.64 -3.48
CA ARG A 516 23.32 2.03 -3.05
C ARG A 516 22.17 2.32 -4.01
N ILE A 517 22.01 3.54 -4.48
CA ILE A 517 20.97 3.89 -5.46
C ILE A 517 21.20 3.20 -6.81
N THR A 518 22.46 2.97 -7.18
CA THR A 518 22.82 2.14 -8.34
C THR A 518 22.40 0.68 -8.12
N GLY A 519 22.60 0.15 -6.91
CA GLY A 519 22.10 -1.17 -6.51
C GLY A 519 20.58 -1.29 -6.61
N PHE A 520 19.83 -0.30 -6.12
CA PHE A 520 18.37 -0.24 -6.31
C PHE A 520 17.99 -0.24 -7.80
N SER A 521 18.62 0.61 -8.59
CA SER A 521 18.37 0.70 -10.03
C SER A 521 18.67 -0.62 -10.76
N GLY A 522 19.72 -1.32 -10.36
CA GLY A 522 20.05 -2.67 -10.83
C GLY A 522 18.97 -3.68 -10.48
N LEU A 523 18.53 -3.72 -9.21
CA LEU A 523 17.45 -4.61 -8.77
C LEU A 523 16.14 -4.37 -9.52
N VAL A 524 15.78 -3.12 -9.79
CA VAL A 524 14.60 -2.79 -10.61
C VAL A 524 14.78 -3.26 -12.04
N HIS A 525 15.95 -3.04 -12.65
CA HIS A 525 16.21 -3.43 -14.03
C HIS A 525 16.27 -4.96 -14.23
N GLU A 526 16.76 -5.70 -13.23
CA GLU A 526 16.92 -7.15 -13.28
C GLU A 526 15.66 -7.92 -12.85
N ASN A 527 14.94 -7.45 -11.83
CA ASN A 527 13.85 -8.22 -11.20
C ASN A 527 12.44 -7.75 -11.58
N MET A 528 12.28 -6.55 -12.14
CA MET A 528 10.97 -6.08 -12.58
C MET A 528 10.65 -6.61 -13.98
N TYR A 529 9.52 -7.30 -14.10
CA TYR A 529 9.06 -7.79 -15.39
C TYR A 529 8.82 -6.62 -16.36
N ARG A 530 9.35 -6.72 -17.59
CA ARG A 530 9.36 -5.64 -18.61
C ARG A 530 8.00 -5.40 -19.28
N PHE A 531 7.01 -5.07 -18.46
CA PHE A 531 5.68 -4.67 -18.87
C PHE A 531 5.53 -3.14 -18.86
N THR A 532 4.34 -2.63 -19.19
CA THR A 532 4.04 -1.20 -19.32
C THR A 532 4.50 -0.37 -18.11
N GLY A 533 4.32 -0.88 -16.88
CA GLY A 533 4.76 -0.19 -15.66
C GLY A 533 6.28 0.01 -15.59
N TRP A 534 7.07 -0.99 -15.99
CA TRP A 534 8.53 -0.87 -16.07
C TRP A 534 8.95 0.18 -17.11
N ARG A 535 8.21 0.27 -18.22
CA ARG A 535 8.47 1.26 -19.28
C ARG A 535 8.23 2.68 -18.78
N PHE A 536 7.14 2.93 -18.06
CA PHE A 536 6.90 4.25 -17.45
C PHE A 536 8.02 4.64 -16.47
N LEU A 537 8.48 3.71 -15.64
CA LEU A 537 9.62 3.95 -14.75
C LEU A 537 10.90 4.28 -15.53
N SER A 538 11.23 3.50 -16.55
CA SER A 538 12.41 3.74 -17.38
C SER A 538 12.32 5.06 -18.15
N ILE A 539 11.14 5.42 -18.65
CA ILE A 539 10.87 6.72 -19.30
C ILE A 539 11.09 7.86 -18.31
N GLY A 540 10.56 7.77 -17.09
CA GLY A 540 10.77 8.76 -16.05
C GLY A 540 12.27 8.99 -15.78
N ARG A 541 13.05 7.91 -15.64
CA ARG A 541 14.51 8.01 -15.47
C ARG A 541 15.21 8.67 -16.66
N ALA A 542 14.88 8.26 -17.88
CA ALA A 542 15.51 8.80 -19.09
C ALA A 542 15.18 10.29 -19.30
N LEU A 543 13.94 10.72 -19.01
CA LEU A 543 13.55 12.13 -19.04
C LEU A 543 14.31 12.95 -18.00
N GLU A 544 14.28 12.53 -16.73
CA GLU A 544 14.93 13.27 -15.64
C GLU A 544 16.44 13.40 -15.88
N ARG A 545 17.08 12.33 -16.35
CA ARG A 545 18.51 12.35 -16.70
C ARG A 545 18.80 13.33 -17.83
N SER A 546 17.98 13.31 -18.90
CA SER A 546 18.14 14.23 -20.03
C SER A 546 18.02 15.69 -19.60
N ILE A 547 17.02 16.01 -18.77
CA ILE A 547 16.80 17.34 -18.21
C ILE A 547 18.02 17.78 -17.38
N SER A 548 18.46 16.92 -16.47
CA SER A 548 19.61 17.19 -15.60
C SER A 548 20.91 17.42 -16.38
N VAL A 549 21.18 16.61 -17.41
CA VAL A 549 22.40 16.72 -18.21
C VAL A 549 22.35 17.94 -19.13
N ALA A 550 21.21 18.23 -19.77
CA ALA A 550 21.02 19.42 -20.60
C ALA A 550 21.23 20.70 -19.78
N GLY A 551 20.63 20.79 -18.58
CA GLY A 551 20.78 21.93 -17.68
C GLY A 551 22.23 22.10 -17.19
N ALA A 552 22.91 21.02 -16.84
CA ALA A 552 24.31 21.07 -16.42
C ALA A 552 25.24 21.50 -17.58
N LEU A 553 25.04 20.98 -18.79
CA LEU A 553 25.81 21.38 -19.97
C LEU A 553 25.59 22.85 -20.33
N ALA A 554 24.35 23.35 -20.25
CA ALA A 554 24.04 24.75 -20.53
C ALA A 554 24.78 25.74 -19.61
N VAL A 555 25.26 25.30 -18.45
CA VAL A 555 26.02 26.13 -17.51
C VAL A 555 27.51 25.86 -17.55
N LEU A 556 27.91 24.58 -17.62
CA LEU A 556 29.32 24.17 -17.49
C LEU A 556 30.06 24.17 -18.84
N ALA A 557 29.33 24.10 -19.95
CA ALA A 557 29.88 24.23 -21.30
C ALA A 557 29.63 25.62 -21.91
N ASP A 558 29.23 26.60 -21.09
CA ASP A 558 29.16 28.00 -21.49
C ASP A 558 30.59 28.51 -21.80
N PRO A 559 30.81 29.24 -22.91
CA PRO A 559 32.13 29.81 -23.23
C PRO A 559 32.72 30.72 -22.15
N GLU A 560 31.89 31.37 -21.35
CA GLU A 560 32.27 32.24 -20.24
C GLU A 560 32.38 31.49 -18.91
N ALA A 561 32.19 30.15 -18.90
CA ALA A 561 32.33 29.34 -17.70
C ALA A 561 33.79 29.34 -17.19
N PRO A 562 34.01 29.34 -15.86
CA PRO A 562 35.34 29.30 -15.28
C PRO A 562 36.16 28.05 -15.67
N GLU A 563 37.49 28.16 -15.57
CA GLU A 563 38.40 27.04 -15.78
C GLU A 563 38.03 25.83 -14.90
N GLY A 564 38.07 24.63 -15.49
CA GLY A 564 37.67 23.38 -14.84
C GLY A 564 36.17 23.03 -14.94
N ALA A 565 35.32 23.92 -15.45
CA ALA A 565 33.88 23.65 -15.63
C ALA A 565 33.61 22.44 -16.55
N LEU A 566 34.39 22.29 -17.61
CA LEU A 566 34.27 21.16 -18.54
C LEU A 566 34.66 19.83 -17.90
N ASP A 567 35.73 19.81 -17.10
CA ASP A 567 36.14 18.60 -16.36
C ASP A 567 35.08 18.22 -15.30
N LEU A 568 34.49 19.23 -14.65
CA LEU A 568 33.39 19.05 -13.71
C LEU A 568 32.15 18.44 -14.40
N ALA A 569 31.82 18.89 -15.62
CA ALA A 569 30.72 18.33 -16.41
C ALA A 569 30.96 16.84 -16.73
N VAL A 570 32.17 16.48 -17.13
CA VAL A 570 32.56 15.08 -17.41
C VAL A 570 32.50 14.21 -16.15
N GLU A 571 32.89 14.76 -14.98
CA GLU A 571 32.79 14.08 -13.68
C GLU A 571 31.34 13.82 -13.27
N ILE A 572 30.48 14.84 -13.37
CA ILE A 572 29.04 14.74 -13.11
C ILE A 572 28.41 13.68 -14.01
N GLY A 573 28.76 13.70 -15.30
CA GLY A 573 28.32 12.74 -16.30
C GLY A 573 28.93 11.34 -16.16
N ASP A 574 29.68 11.03 -15.09
CA ASP A 574 30.33 9.73 -14.84
C ASP A 574 31.19 9.23 -16.01
N SER A 575 31.69 10.15 -16.83
CA SER A 575 32.23 9.85 -18.15
C SER A 575 33.73 10.12 -18.25
N VAL A 576 34.42 10.31 -17.12
CA VAL A 576 35.87 10.63 -17.06
C VAL A 576 36.71 9.59 -17.81
N MET A 577 36.46 8.30 -17.58
CA MET A 577 37.22 7.23 -18.25
C MET A 577 36.87 7.13 -19.74
N SER A 578 35.60 7.34 -20.10
CA SER A 578 35.13 7.33 -21.50
C SER A 578 35.73 8.50 -22.28
N HIS A 579 35.75 9.70 -21.69
CA HIS A 579 36.35 10.90 -22.26
C HIS A 579 37.85 10.70 -22.50
N ARG A 580 38.60 10.32 -21.47
CA ARG A 580 40.06 10.09 -21.56
C ARG A 580 40.46 9.04 -22.59
N ARG A 581 39.60 8.04 -22.84
CA ARG A 581 39.85 7.01 -23.84
C ARG A 581 39.55 7.49 -25.26
N ARG A 582 38.54 8.36 -25.42
CA ARG A 582 38.02 8.78 -26.73
C ARG A 582 38.71 10.04 -27.26
N TYR A 583 39.09 10.96 -26.39
CA TYR A 583 39.74 12.22 -26.76
C TYR A 583 41.15 12.27 -26.16
N ALA A 584 42.15 12.49 -27.00
CA ALA A 584 43.52 12.07 -26.70
C ALA A 584 44.27 12.95 -25.69
N VAL A 585 43.89 14.23 -25.44
CA VAL A 585 44.70 15.09 -24.54
C VAL A 585 43.91 16.23 -23.88
N THR A 586 42.95 16.89 -24.54
CA THR A 586 42.34 18.13 -24.03
C THR A 586 40.84 18.03 -23.86
N THR A 587 40.33 18.42 -22.69
CA THR A 587 38.91 18.62 -22.45
C THR A 587 38.49 19.94 -23.11
N THR A 588 37.88 19.88 -24.30
CA THR A 588 37.27 21.05 -24.96
C THR A 588 35.76 20.98 -24.89
N ARG A 589 35.10 22.12 -25.07
CA ARG A 589 33.64 22.22 -25.12
C ARG A 589 33.02 21.19 -26.07
N GLU A 590 33.56 21.08 -27.27
CA GLU A 590 33.09 20.17 -28.31
C GLU A 590 33.20 18.71 -27.86
N THR A 591 34.31 18.32 -27.20
CA THR A 591 34.48 16.95 -26.70
C THR A 591 33.49 16.61 -25.58
N VAL A 592 33.15 17.57 -24.73
CA VAL A 592 32.20 17.38 -23.62
C VAL A 592 30.77 17.33 -24.15
N VAL A 593 30.40 18.24 -25.04
CA VAL A 593 29.08 18.27 -25.70
C VAL A 593 28.89 17.02 -26.57
N ASP A 594 29.90 16.59 -27.33
CA ASP A 594 29.84 15.32 -28.08
C ASP A 594 29.56 14.16 -27.12
N LEU A 595 30.32 14.04 -26.04
CA LEU A 595 30.22 12.91 -25.10
C LEU A 595 28.92 12.89 -24.28
N LEU A 596 28.39 14.03 -23.87
CA LEU A 596 27.26 14.13 -22.94
C LEU A 596 25.94 14.55 -23.60
N ALA A 597 25.95 15.08 -24.82
CA ALA A 597 24.72 15.35 -25.58
C ALA A 597 24.54 14.38 -26.75
N LEU A 598 25.59 14.11 -27.53
CA LEU A 598 25.47 13.47 -28.85
C LEU A 598 25.94 12.01 -28.91
N ASP A 599 26.69 11.51 -27.92
CA ASP A 599 27.24 10.16 -27.95
C ASP A 599 26.17 9.10 -27.69
N ALA A 600 25.60 8.54 -28.76
CA ALA A 600 24.58 7.50 -28.70
C ALA A 600 25.03 6.18 -28.03
N MET A 601 26.32 6.04 -27.68
CA MET A 601 26.85 4.89 -26.93
C MET A 601 27.06 5.17 -25.45
N ASN A 602 26.94 6.43 -25.02
CA ASN A 602 27.11 6.82 -23.63
C ASN A 602 25.76 6.78 -22.89
N PRO A 603 25.56 5.92 -21.87
CA PRO A 603 24.31 5.86 -21.11
C PRO A 603 23.95 7.12 -20.33
N ARG A 604 24.81 8.14 -20.35
CA ARG A 604 24.57 9.46 -19.75
C ARG A 604 24.26 10.53 -20.79
N ALA A 605 24.50 10.27 -22.07
CA ALA A 605 24.24 11.24 -23.11
C ALA A 605 22.74 11.45 -23.31
N ILE A 606 22.37 12.69 -23.63
CA ILE A 606 20.97 13.05 -23.94
C ILE A 606 20.48 12.22 -25.14
N LEU A 607 21.24 12.11 -26.23
CA LEU A 607 20.84 11.32 -27.40
C LEU A 607 20.61 9.83 -27.09
N TYR A 608 21.40 9.25 -26.18
CA TYR A 608 21.15 7.89 -25.69
C TYR A 608 19.82 7.82 -24.95
N GLN A 609 19.55 8.75 -24.03
CA GLN A 609 18.27 8.76 -23.30
C GLN A 609 17.08 8.94 -24.25
N LEU A 610 17.18 9.82 -25.25
CA LEU A 610 16.12 10.00 -26.24
C LEU A 610 15.89 8.74 -27.08
N SER A 611 16.94 7.96 -27.32
CA SER A 611 16.83 6.66 -27.98
C SER A 611 16.07 5.66 -27.10
N GLU A 612 16.39 5.58 -25.80
CA GLU A 612 15.65 4.76 -24.83
C GLU A 612 14.17 5.20 -24.72
N LEU A 613 13.91 6.51 -24.69
CA LEU A 613 12.54 7.05 -24.67
C LEU A 613 11.73 6.62 -25.88
N ARG A 614 12.32 6.73 -27.08
CA ARG A 614 11.69 6.29 -28.33
C ARG A 614 11.37 4.80 -28.29
N ASP A 615 12.34 4.00 -27.86
CA ASP A 615 12.24 2.55 -27.84
C ASP A 615 11.25 2.06 -26.77
N HIS A 616 11.05 2.82 -25.68
CA HIS A 616 10.00 2.54 -24.70
C HIS A 616 8.61 3.02 -25.14
N ALA A 617 8.52 4.21 -25.73
CA ALA A 617 7.27 4.79 -26.22
C ALA A 617 6.60 3.90 -27.28
N ALA A 618 7.39 3.19 -28.10
CA ALA A 618 6.90 2.26 -29.11
C ALA A 618 6.10 1.06 -28.57
N PHE A 619 6.15 0.80 -27.25
CA PHE A 619 5.41 -0.29 -26.60
C PHE A 619 4.39 0.21 -25.57
N LEU A 620 4.18 1.52 -25.48
CA LEU A 620 3.09 2.06 -24.66
C LEU A 620 1.74 1.79 -25.34
N PRO A 621 0.65 1.74 -24.56
CA PRO A 621 -0.70 1.62 -25.10
C PRO A 621 -0.97 2.62 -26.22
N GLY A 622 -1.70 2.17 -27.24
CA GLY A 622 -2.02 2.98 -28.43
C GLY A 622 -0.91 3.03 -29.48
N ALA A 623 0.31 2.58 -29.18
CA ALA A 623 1.35 2.44 -30.19
C ALA A 623 1.10 1.19 -31.07
N ASP A 624 0.95 1.41 -32.37
CA ASP A 624 0.86 0.36 -33.38
C ASP A 624 2.00 0.53 -34.40
N PRO A 625 2.91 -0.46 -34.56
CA PRO A 625 3.98 -0.40 -35.55
C PRO A 625 3.50 -0.21 -37.00
N LEU A 626 2.25 -0.58 -37.29
CA LEU A 626 1.62 -0.43 -38.61
C LEU A 626 0.64 0.75 -38.67
N GLY A 627 0.40 1.40 -37.54
CA GLY A 627 -0.52 2.53 -37.40
C GLY A 627 0.19 3.90 -37.41
N PRO A 628 -0.58 5.00 -37.35
CA PRO A 628 -0.01 6.33 -37.17
C PRO A 628 0.70 6.46 -35.81
N LEU A 629 1.79 7.22 -35.77
CA LEU A 629 2.49 7.52 -34.51
C LEU A 629 1.58 8.31 -33.56
N THR A 630 1.59 7.92 -32.29
CA THR A 630 0.97 8.68 -31.21
C THR A 630 1.62 10.06 -31.08
N GLU A 631 0.94 10.98 -30.40
CA GLU A 631 1.46 12.33 -30.16
C GLU A 631 2.80 12.29 -29.42
N LEU A 632 2.88 11.49 -28.34
CA LEU A 632 4.12 11.28 -27.60
C LEU A 632 5.24 10.71 -28.47
N THR A 633 4.98 9.63 -29.22
CA THR A 633 6.02 9.03 -30.09
C THR A 633 6.50 9.99 -31.16
N ARG A 634 5.61 10.83 -31.70
CA ARG A 634 5.95 11.88 -32.66
C ARG A 634 6.86 12.94 -32.04
N ALA A 635 6.50 13.45 -30.86
CA ALA A 635 7.29 14.46 -30.14
C ALA A 635 8.68 13.93 -29.79
N VAL A 636 8.77 12.70 -29.26
CA VAL A 636 10.05 12.02 -28.97
C VAL A 636 10.89 11.86 -30.24
N LEU A 637 10.28 11.44 -31.36
CA LEU A 637 11.00 11.26 -32.63
C LEU A 637 11.53 12.58 -33.19
N GLN A 638 10.75 13.67 -33.10
CA GLN A 638 11.17 15.01 -33.53
C GLN A 638 12.37 15.48 -32.71
N LEU A 639 12.30 15.38 -31.39
CA LEU A 639 13.37 15.76 -30.49
C LEU A 639 14.64 14.92 -30.72
N HIS A 640 14.49 13.60 -30.81
CA HIS A 640 15.59 12.67 -31.08
C HIS A 640 16.29 13.00 -32.39
N THR A 641 15.52 13.15 -33.47
CA THR A 641 16.08 13.45 -34.80
C THR A 641 16.72 14.84 -34.80
N GLY A 642 16.08 15.83 -34.16
CA GLY A 642 16.58 17.19 -34.05
C GLY A 642 17.95 17.25 -33.38
N LEU A 643 18.18 16.45 -32.33
CA LEU A 643 19.48 16.33 -31.68
C LEU A 643 20.47 15.48 -32.47
N ALA A 644 20.04 14.36 -33.06
CA ALA A 644 20.90 13.41 -33.77
C ALA A 644 21.62 14.00 -34.99
N ILE A 645 21.08 15.06 -35.58
CA ILE A 645 21.66 15.76 -36.74
C ILE A 645 22.54 16.96 -36.36
N GLN A 646 22.67 17.26 -35.06
CA GLN A 646 23.50 18.37 -34.58
C GLN A 646 24.98 18.01 -34.58
N THR A 647 25.80 19.05 -34.53
CA THR A 647 27.24 18.96 -34.30
C THR A 647 27.59 19.71 -33.02
N PRO A 648 28.67 19.34 -32.29
CA PRO A 648 28.98 19.94 -30.99
C PRO A 648 29.13 21.47 -31.01
N ASP A 649 29.62 22.03 -32.12
CA ASP A 649 29.79 23.48 -32.33
C ASP A 649 28.46 24.25 -32.44
N ARG A 650 27.36 23.56 -32.79
CA ARG A 650 26.04 24.16 -32.97
C ARG A 650 25.14 24.13 -31.73
N LEU A 651 25.50 23.33 -30.74
CA LEU A 651 24.77 23.22 -29.49
C LEU A 651 25.31 24.26 -28.50
N ASP A 652 24.87 25.51 -28.61
CA ASP A 652 25.16 26.58 -27.64
C ASP A 652 24.31 26.45 -26.35
N ASP A 653 24.54 27.35 -25.38
CA ASP A 653 23.82 27.37 -24.10
C ASP A 653 22.31 27.55 -24.29
N MET A 654 21.91 28.45 -25.21
CA MET A 654 20.51 28.70 -25.58
C MET A 654 19.84 27.44 -26.15
N SER A 655 20.53 26.73 -27.05
CA SER A 655 20.04 25.48 -27.65
C SER A 655 19.91 24.36 -26.63
N LEU A 656 20.85 24.27 -25.67
CA LEU A 656 20.80 23.29 -24.58
C LEU A 656 19.66 23.58 -23.59
N ARG A 657 19.38 24.86 -23.30
CA ARG A 657 18.20 25.26 -22.49
C ARG A 657 16.89 25.01 -23.22
N ALA A 658 16.84 25.27 -24.52
CA ALA A 658 15.67 24.96 -25.35
C ALA A 658 15.42 23.44 -25.36
N LEU A 659 16.46 22.64 -25.57
CA LEU A 659 16.38 21.18 -25.51
C LEU A 659 15.89 20.70 -24.14
N GLN A 660 16.38 21.30 -23.04
CA GLN A 660 15.90 21.00 -21.69
C GLN A 660 14.39 21.23 -21.58
N ALA A 661 13.90 22.40 -22.01
CA ALA A 661 12.48 22.76 -21.96
C ALA A 661 11.60 21.84 -22.85
N GLU A 662 12.09 21.45 -24.02
CA GLU A 662 11.39 20.52 -24.91
C GLU A 662 11.28 19.11 -24.29
N VAL A 663 12.33 18.63 -23.60
CA VAL A 663 12.29 17.37 -22.84
C VAL A 663 11.32 17.46 -21.67
N GLU A 664 11.28 18.60 -20.96
CA GLU A 664 10.30 18.84 -19.89
C GLU A 664 8.86 18.72 -20.42
N GLY A 665 8.57 19.29 -21.60
CA GLY A 665 7.26 19.17 -22.26
C GLY A 665 6.83 17.74 -22.60
N LEU A 666 7.78 16.81 -22.83
CA LEU A 666 7.44 15.40 -23.02
C LEU A 666 6.84 14.76 -21.76
N SER A 667 7.21 15.23 -20.57
CA SER A 667 6.63 14.77 -19.32
C SER A 667 5.16 15.14 -19.22
N ASP A 668 4.82 16.39 -19.53
CA ASP A 668 3.45 16.89 -19.45
C ASP A 668 2.56 16.14 -20.45
N LEU A 669 3.05 15.98 -21.68
CA LEU A 669 2.36 15.23 -22.72
C LEU A 669 2.10 13.77 -22.32
N LEU A 670 3.08 13.11 -21.70
CA LEU A 670 2.93 11.73 -21.20
C LEU A 670 1.88 11.65 -20.10
N SER A 671 1.90 12.57 -19.13
CA SER A 671 0.92 12.61 -18.04
C SER A 671 -0.50 12.86 -18.55
N GLU A 672 -0.67 13.76 -19.51
CA GLU A 672 -1.97 14.02 -20.14
C GLU A 672 -2.49 12.85 -20.97
N THR A 673 -1.60 12.12 -21.64
CA THR A 673 -2.00 11.00 -22.52
C THR A 673 -2.40 9.75 -21.73
N TYR A 674 -1.70 9.43 -20.64
CA TYR A 674 -1.81 8.11 -19.99
C TYR A 674 -2.37 8.14 -18.56
N PHE A 675 -2.29 9.28 -17.87
CA PHE A 675 -2.62 9.33 -16.43
C PHE A 675 -3.88 10.13 -16.11
N ARG A 676 -4.33 11.02 -17.01
CA ARG A 676 -5.50 11.88 -16.81
C ARG A 676 -6.78 11.37 -17.46
#